data_AF-A0A934R8J4-F1
#
_entry.id   AF-A0A934R8J4-F1
#
_cell.length_a   1.000
_cell.length_b   1.000
_cell.length_c   1.000
_cell.angle_alpha   90.00
_cell.angle_beta   90.00
_cell.angle_gamma   90.00
#
_symmetry.space_group_name_H-M   'P 1'
#
loop_
_entity.id
_entity.type
_entity.pdbx_description
1 polymer ?
#
loop_
_entity_poly.entity_id
_entity_poly.type
_entity_poly.pdbx_seq_one_letter_code
_entity_poly.pdbx_strand_id
1 'polypeptide(L)'
;MNSSEYRTALAALSYGKRLPGALYILDPGETSERIPQDLLITFSELRRRLEIGPEFNLLKLHLAAPKVSFLSYPDFDRNPHPELKASVIVDLVTGKVRRDDYSKRANPPILHRKETFLPPDDLRRRKFAKLTKQEEEAGLLKETSRIGFRLNWDKLVAEAGYGFRGHRLEKLEADPEPKSPKLPHPRKVARHKTAIVRRDLSKPVKTLLELNQLRRNESFFDYGCGYGGDVEGISRLGYSASGWDPVHASDEAKSKADVVNLGFVLNVIEDPAERVEVLADAWQHAERLLVVSTLISGQEAYENIRNYGDGVITSRNTFQKFFEPAEIQSLIEDTLHVDAVPVALGIYFAFQNQADYHDFIASRSRRFIDWESLSRKLGLLQALRAKRDPYETHRELLDRFWESVLELGRLPRDNEFEDLAEVRKACSSLPKALQLFIDRFGEPTFEAARLRRKEDLLVFVAASQLREQIPFSHLSERLQRDLRSFFGNYTNAQDQARELMFAAGDPDELELAVRTLDFGWVDENEGHFTIHRSLLDELPAILRVYIECGARLYGDPRAADLTKIHLHSGKLTFTYYEDFENTGFPELTLRIKVDLRKLFVNVFEHPSGPDRQLLFFKKRFISSDHPGRRKIEILSDRLRAMGITESNVGHGISKGDFEAAIARAGLTRALTK
;
A
#
# COMPACT_ATOMS: atom_id res chain seq x y z
N MET A 1 -22.79 15.91 0.05
CA MET A 1 -21.91 16.88 -0.63
C MET A 1 -21.00 16.13 -1.59
N ASN A 2 -21.04 16.46 -2.88
CA ASN A 2 -20.16 15.86 -3.90
C ASN A 2 -18.81 16.61 -4.01
N SER A 3 -17.86 16.07 -4.78
CA SER A 3 -16.51 16.62 -4.92
C SER A 3 -16.43 18.03 -5.54
N SER A 4 -17.44 18.45 -6.30
CA SER A 4 -17.51 19.80 -6.90
C SER A 4 -18.00 20.83 -5.88
N GLU A 5 -19.07 20.48 -5.16
CA GLU A 5 -19.63 21.27 -4.05
C GLU A 5 -18.58 21.47 -2.96
N TYR A 6 -17.85 20.41 -2.60
CA TYR A 6 -16.79 20.49 -1.60
C TYR A 6 -15.69 21.48 -2.00
N ARG A 7 -15.17 21.38 -3.23
CA ARG A 7 -14.14 22.31 -3.73
C ARG A 7 -14.63 23.75 -3.76
N THR A 8 -15.86 23.97 -4.19
CA THR A 8 -16.50 25.30 -4.21
C THR A 8 -16.63 25.85 -2.79
N ALA A 9 -17.06 25.03 -1.83
CA ALA A 9 -17.15 25.42 -0.44
C ALA A 9 -15.78 25.74 0.18
N LEU A 10 -14.74 24.93 -0.12
CA LEU A 10 -13.38 25.23 0.35
C LEU A 10 -12.79 26.52 -0.24
N ALA A 11 -13.15 26.84 -1.50
CA ALA A 11 -12.74 28.08 -2.14
C ALA A 11 -13.41 29.31 -1.50
N ALA A 12 -14.64 29.16 -1.00
CA ALA A 12 -15.39 30.23 -0.33
C ALA A 12 -14.91 30.53 1.11
N LEU A 13 -14.06 29.69 1.70
CA LEU A 13 -13.52 29.91 3.05
C LEU A 13 -12.60 31.14 3.10
N SER A 14 -12.97 32.10 3.96
CA SER A 14 -12.32 33.41 4.11
C SER A 14 -11.09 33.41 5.05
N TYR A 15 -10.82 32.30 5.74
CA TYR A 15 -9.68 32.16 6.66
C TYR A 15 -9.19 30.72 6.74
N GLY A 16 -8.06 30.51 7.43
CA GLY A 16 -7.43 29.21 7.64
C GLY A 16 -6.04 29.10 7.02
N LYS A 17 -5.21 28.19 7.57
CA LYS A 17 -3.85 27.94 7.10
C LYS A 17 -3.89 27.08 5.84
N ARG A 18 -3.50 27.66 4.70
CA ARG A 18 -3.42 26.96 3.41
C ARG A 18 -2.02 26.37 3.20
N LEU A 19 -1.98 25.06 2.98
CA LEU A 19 -0.82 24.28 2.53
C LEU A 19 -1.14 23.69 1.14
N PRO A 20 -0.15 23.23 0.36
CA PRO A 20 -0.39 22.70 -0.99
C PRO A 20 -1.49 21.62 -1.06
N GLY A 21 -1.55 20.74 -0.05
CA GLY A 21 -2.52 19.63 -0.01
C GLY A 21 -3.71 19.82 0.95
N ALA A 22 -3.74 20.86 1.79
CA ALA A 22 -4.75 20.98 2.84
C ALA A 22 -4.99 22.41 3.34
N LEU A 23 -6.19 22.66 3.85
CA LEU A 23 -6.61 23.86 4.56
C LEU A 23 -6.96 23.51 6.01
N TYR A 24 -6.37 24.22 6.96
CA TYR A 24 -6.64 24.00 8.38
C TYR A 24 -7.40 25.18 8.98
N ILE A 25 -8.43 24.89 9.76
CA ILE A 25 -9.21 25.88 10.51
C ILE A 25 -9.41 25.41 11.95
N LEU A 26 -9.51 26.35 12.89
CA LEU A 26 -10.07 26.03 14.20
C LEU A 26 -11.50 25.52 14.01
N ASP A 27 -11.86 24.46 14.73
CA ASP A 27 -13.20 23.91 14.67
C ASP A 27 -14.22 25.01 15.03
N PRO A 28 -15.16 25.37 14.12
CA PRO A 28 -16.13 26.43 14.33
C PRO A 28 -17.30 26.04 15.26
N GLY A 29 -17.37 24.80 15.73
CA GLY A 29 -18.51 24.25 16.44
C GLY A 29 -19.70 23.96 15.52
N GLU A 30 -20.90 24.21 16.03
CA GLU A 30 -22.17 23.95 15.32
C GLU A 30 -22.66 25.14 14.48
N THR A 31 -22.24 26.37 14.79
CA THR A 31 -22.73 27.59 14.12
C THR A 31 -21.57 28.52 13.75
N SER A 32 -21.55 28.99 12.50
CA SER A 32 -20.60 30.01 12.03
C SER A 32 -21.10 30.70 10.77
N GLU A 33 -21.09 32.03 10.74
CA GLU A 33 -21.40 32.80 9.53
C GLU A 33 -20.24 32.81 8.51
N ARG A 34 -19.06 32.34 8.92
CA ARG A 34 -17.82 32.39 8.11
C ARG A 34 -17.50 31.07 7.40
N ILE A 35 -18.26 30.02 7.70
CA ILE A 35 -18.11 28.68 7.11
C ILE A 35 -19.33 28.43 6.22
N PRO A 36 -19.13 28.00 4.96
CA PRO A 36 -20.23 27.60 4.08
C PRO A 36 -21.18 26.60 4.76
N GLN A 37 -22.48 26.81 4.59
CA GLN A 37 -23.52 26.05 5.28
C GLN A 37 -23.42 24.55 5.04
N ASP A 38 -23.09 24.12 3.81
CA ASP A 38 -22.92 22.71 3.46
C ASP A 38 -21.78 22.03 4.25
N LEU A 39 -20.70 22.76 4.53
CA LEU A 39 -19.59 22.27 5.34
C LEU A 39 -20.00 22.17 6.81
N LEU A 40 -20.73 23.15 7.34
CA LEU A 40 -21.23 23.09 8.72
C LEU A 40 -22.17 21.90 8.93
N ILE A 41 -23.12 21.68 8.02
CA ILE A 41 -24.02 20.52 8.07
C ILE A 41 -23.21 19.23 8.03
N THR A 42 -22.24 19.14 7.13
CA THR A 42 -21.36 17.97 7.01
C THR A 42 -20.59 17.72 8.31
N PHE A 43 -19.97 18.74 8.91
CA PHE A 43 -19.22 18.59 10.15
C PHE A 43 -20.12 18.16 11.31
N SER A 44 -21.28 18.79 11.48
CA SER A 44 -22.24 18.43 12.53
C SER A 44 -22.74 16.99 12.41
N GLU A 45 -23.04 16.54 11.20
CA GLU A 45 -23.42 15.14 10.94
C GLU A 45 -22.30 14.16 11.26
N LEU A 46 -21.06 14.48 10.88
CA LEU A 46 -19.90 13.65 11.19
C LEU A 46 -19.63 13.59 12.69
N ARG A 47 -19.74 14.72 13.40
CA ARG A 47 -19.55 14.74 14.86
C ARG A 47 -20.56 13.84 15.56
N ARG A 48 -21.83 13.95 15.18
CA ARG A 48 -22.91 13.11 15.73
C ARG A 48 -22.69 11.63 15.42
N ARG A 49 -22.41 11.29 14.16
CA ARG A 49 -22.29 9.89 13.71
C ARG A 49 -21.04 9.19 14.26
N LEU A 50 -19.96 9.93 14.44
CA LEU A 50 -18.65 9.37 14.83
C LEU A 50 -18.27 9.65 16.28
N GLU A 51 -19.19 10.24 17.04
CA GLU A 51 -19.02 10.61 18.45
C GLU A 51 -17.76 11.47 18.66
N ILE A 52 -17.55 12.47 17.78
CA ILE A 52 -16.43 13.39 17.87
C ILE A 52 -16.72 14.39 18.98
N GLY A 53 -15.92 14.33 20.05
CA GLY A 53 -16.05 15.23 21.18
C GLY A 53 -15.39 16.61 20.97
N PRO A 54 -15.60 17.54 21.91
CA PRO A 54 -15.07 18.90 21.85
C PRO A 54 -13.54 18.98 21.95
N GLU A 55 -12.86 17.90 22.33
CA GLU A 55 -11.40 17.80 22.34
C GLU A 55 -10.79 17.88 20.95
N PHE A 56 -11.56 17.61 19.88
CA PHE A 56 -11.15 17.78 18.50
C PHE A 56 -11.40 19.22 18.04
N ASN A 57 -10.43 20.08 18.31
CA ASN A 57 -10.56 21.52 18.17
C ASN A 57 -9.98 22.11 16.87
N LEU A 58 -9.43 21.27 15.98
CA LEU A 58 -8.89 21.72 14.70
C LEU A 58 -9.39 20.79 13.57
N LEU A 59 -9.80 21.39 12.46
CA LEU A 59 -10.20 20.68 11.25
C LEU A 59 -9.11 20.81 10.17
N LYS A 60 -8.73 19.69 9.57
CA LYS A 60 -7.92 19.63 8.33
C LYS A 60 -8.84 19.25 7.18
N LEU A 61 -9.02 20.17 6.24
CA LEU A 61 -9.80 20.01 5.02
C LEU A 61 -8.82 19.72 3.89
N HIS A 62 -8.91 18.54 3.28
CA HIS A 62 -7.96 18.14 2.24
C HIS A 62 -8.32 18.81 0.92
N LEU A 63 -7.33 19.31 0.17
CA LEU A 63 -7.57 20.03 -1.10
C LEU A 63 -7.58 19.08 -2.30
N ALA A 64 -6.79 18.00 -2.22
CA ALA A 64 -6.71 16.99 -3.28
C ALA A 64 -7.94 16.08 -3.33
N ALA A 65 -8.62 15.90 -2.19
CA ALA A 65 -9.79 15.04 -2.08
C ALA A 65 -10.77 15.48 -1.00
N PRO A 66 -12.06 15.07 -1.10
CA PRO A 66 -13.09 15.34 -0.12
C PRO A 66 -12.88 14.51 1.15
N LYS A 67 -11.87 14.87 1.95
CA LYS A 67 -11.55 14.30 3.25
C LYS A 67 -11.55 15.40 4.31
N VAL A 68 -12.00 15.06 5.51
CA VAL A 68 -11.97 15.94 6.68
C VAL A 68 -11.27 15.20 7.80
N SER A 69 -10.27 15.81 8.41
CA SER A 69 -9.65 15.28 9.63
C SER A 69 -10.01 16.17 10.81
N PHE A 70 -10.58 15.55 11.83
CA PHE A 70 -10.75 16.12 13.16
C PHE A 70 -9.46 15.87 13.94
N LEU A 71 -8.82 16.92 14.42
CA LEU A 71 -7.54 16.86 15.10
C LEU A 71 -7.68 17.39 16.53
N SER A 72 -7.17 16.63 17.50
CA SER A 72 -7.23 16.99 18.91
C SER A 72 -5.92 17.59 19.39
N TYR A 73 -5.96 18.87 19.73
CA TYR A 73 -4.86 19.62 20.37
C TYR A 73 -5.33 20.19 21.71
N PRO A 74 -5.41 19.40 22.79
CA PRO A 74 -5.99 19.84 24.06
C PRO A 74 -5.37 21.13 24.63
N ASP A 75 -4.07 21.35 24.38
CA ASP A 75 -3.33 22.52 24.85
C ASP A 75 -3.27 23.66 23.83
N PHE A 76 -4.18 23.71 22.85
CA PHE A 76 -4.16 24.70 21.76
C PHE A 76 -4.01 26.14 22.25
N ASP A 77 -4.66 26.53 23.34
CA ASP A 77 -4.58 27.89 23.86
C ASP A 77 -3.35 28.15 24.74
N ARG A 78 -2.90 27.13 25.47
CA ARG A 78 -1.91 27.25 26.55
C ARG A 78 -0.48 27.06 26.07
N ASN A 79 -0.26 26.05 25.22
CA ASN A 79 1.07 25.74 24.71
C ASN A 79 1.35 26.60 23.45
N PRO A 80 2.53 27.22 23.28
CA PRO A 80 2.91 27.86 22.02
C PRO A 80 2.88 26.90 20.83
N HIS A 81 3.30 25.64 21.05
CA HIS A 81 3.41 24.58 20.04
C HIS A 81 2.71 23.31 20.54
N PRO A 82 1.37 23.29 20.57
CA PRO A 82 0.61 22.16 21.10
C PRO A 82 0.84 20.89 20.27
N GLU A 83 0.94 19.75 20.96
CA GLU A 83 1.10 18.42 20.37
C GLU A 83 -0.25 17.86 19.92
N LEU A 84 -0.27 17.16 18.78
CA LEU A 84 -1.40 16.36 18.35
C LEU A 84 -1.55 15.16 19.30
N LYS A 85 -2.75 14.95 19.86
CA LYS A 85 -3.03 13.80 20.74
C LYS A 85 -3.82 12.71 20.05
N ALA A 86 -4.76 13.08 19.18
CA ALA A 86 -5.57 12.15 18.42
C ALA A 86 -6.03 12.76 17.10
N SER A 87 -6.28 11.93 16.10
CA SER A 87 -6.96 12.34 14.87
C SER A 87 -8.04 11.37 14.45
N VAL A 88 -9.13 11.90 13.89
CA VAL A 88 -10.15 11.13 13.18
C VAL A 88 -10.24 11.65 11.75
N ILE A 89 -9.85 10.83 10.79
CA ILE A 89 -9.86 11.18 9.37
C ILE A 89 -11.05 10.51 8.73
N VAL A 90 -11.88 11.31 8.07
CA VAL A 90 -13.09 10.87 7.39
C VAL A 90 -12.96 11.17 5.90
N ASP A 91 -13.09 10.14 5.08
CA ASP A 91 -13.28 10.31 3.65
C ASP A 91 -14.77 10.54 3.38
N LEU A 92 -15.14 11.72 2.88
CA LEU A 92 -16.53 12.14 2.73
C LEU A 92 -17.25 11.41 1.59
N VAL A 93 -16.51 10.78 0.68
CA VAL A 93 -17.09 10.03 -0.44
C VAL A 93 -17.39 8.61 -0.02
N THR A 94 -16.44 7.96 0.63
CA THR A 94 -16.54 6.54 1.02
C THR A 94 -17.17 6.35 2.40
N GLY A 95 -17.17 7.38 3.23
CA GLY A 95 -17.54 7.29 4.64
C GLY A 95 -16.52 6.55 5.50
N LYS A 96 -15.34 6.20 4.96
CA LYS A 96 -14.29 5.52 5.72
C LYS A 96 -13.74 6.43 6.81
N VAL A 97 -13.45 5.82 7.95
CA VAL A 97 -12.94 6.52 9.13
C VAL A 97 -11.66 5.85 9.61
N ARG A 98 -10.57 6.61 9.69
CA ARG A 98 -9.33 6.22 10.36
C ARG A 98 -9.18 6.98 11.66
N ARG A 99 -8.76 6.30 12.73
CA ARG A 99 -8.46 6.91 14.02
C ARG A 99 -7.01 6.63 14.37
N ASP A 100 -6.27 7.66 14.71
CA ASP A 100 -4.85 7.56 15.08
C ASP A 100 -4.65 8.19 16.47
N ASP A 101 -3.94 7.47 17.34
CA ASP A 101 -3.54 7.93 18.68
C ASP A 101 -2.06 8.31 18.67
N TYR A 102 -1.78 9.56 19.07
CA TYR A 102 -0.43 10.13 19.12
C TYR A 102 0.09 10.28 20.54
N SER A 103 -0.73 9.98 21.56
CA SER A 103 -0.42 10.22 22.98
C SER A 103 0.85 9.52 23.46
N LYS A 104 1.18 8.37 22.86
CA LYS A 104 2.38 7.56 23.16
C LYS A 104 3.53 7.77 22.18
N ARG A 105 3.38 8.61 21.14
CA ARG A 105 4.45 8.82 20.16
C ARG A 105 5.59 9.62 20.78
N ALA A 106 6.82 9.18 20.54
CA ALA A 106 8.01 9.86 21.03
C ALA A 106 8.16 11.26 20.42
N ASN A 107 7.78 11.42 19.15
CA ASN A 107 7.86 12.67 18.40
C ASN A 107 6.53 12.96 17.69
N PRO A 108 5.52 13.47 18.42
CA PRO A 108 4.21 13.78 17.83
C PRO A 108 4.29 15.04 16.96
N PRO A 109 3.39 15.18 15.96
CA PRO A 109 3.20 16.44 15.24
C PRO A 109 2.81 17.59 16.18
N ILE A 110 3.25 18.80 15.85
CA ILE A 110 2.93 20.03 16.60
C ILE A 110 2.37 21.11 15.68
N LEU A 111 1.66 22.08 16.27
CA LEU A 111 1.25 23.28 15.55
C LEU A 111 2.26 24.41 15.69
N HIS A 112 2.45 25.14 14.60
CA HIS A 112 3.15 26.42 14.54
C HIS A 112 2.30 27.42 13.74
N ARG A 113 2.54 28.73 13.95
CA ARG A 113 1.78 29.82 13.32
C ARG A 113 0.28 29.76 13.62
N LYS A 114 -0.08 29.65 14.90
CA LYS A 114 -1.46 29.38 15.32
C LYS A 114 -2.47 30.47 14.94
N GLU A 115 -2.01 31.69 14.74
CA GLU A 115 -2.80 32.82 14.22
C GLU A 115 -3.41 32.56 12.84
N THR A 116 -2.83 31.63 12.07
CA THR A 116 -3.30 31.30 10.72
C THR A 116 -4.53 30.38 10.71
N PHE A 117 -4.77 29.63 11.80
CA PHE A 117 -5.96 28.76 11.93
C PHE A 117 -7.21 29.53 12.38
N LEU A 118 -7.02 30.73 12.92
CA LEU A 118 -8.07 31.51 13.58
C LEU A 118 -8.78 32.47 12.61
N PRO A 119 -10.07 32.77 12.85
CA PRO A 119 -10.76 33.86 12.17
C PRO A 119 -10.05 35.22 12.37
N PRO A 120 -10.22 36.19 11.44
CA PRO A 120 -9.57 37.50 11.53
C PRO A 120 -9.85 38.27 12.83
N ASP A 121 -11.05 38.11 13.40
CA ASP A 121 -11.52 38.84 14.58
C ASP A 121 -11.22 38.11 15.91
N ASP A 122 -10.60 36.93 15.87
CA ASP A 122 -10.28 36.18 17.08
C ASP A 122 -9.24 36.94 17.91
N LEU A 123 -9.56 37.22 19.18
CA LEU A 123 -8.71 37.99 20.08
C LEU A 123 -7.34 37.32 20.32
N ARG A 124 -7.27 35.98 20.24
CA ARG A 124 -6.01 35.22 20.42
C ARG A 124 -5.06 35.41 19.24
N ARG A 125 -5.57 35.78 18.06
CA ARG A 125 -4.78 35.95 16.83
C ARG A 125 -3.63 36.94 17.02
N ARG A 126 -3.87 38.06 17.71
CA ARG A 126 -2.82 39.06 18.00
C ARG A 126 -1.68 38.49 18.84
N LYS A 127 -2.03 37.70 19.86
CA LYS A 127 -1.07 37.06 20.76
C LYS A 127 -0.20 36.05 20.00
N PHE A 128 -0.81 35.20 19.18
CA PHE A 128 -0.09 34.18 18.40
C PHE A 128 0.75 34.80 17.27
N ALA A 129 0.23 35.81 16.55
CA ALA A 129 0.98 36.50 15.50
C ALA A 129 2.23 37.19 16.04
N LYS A 130 2.17 37.73 17.27
CA LYS A 130 3.35 38.32 17.92
C LYS A 130 4.44 37.27 18.18
N LEU A 131 4.06 36.07 18.62
CA LEU A 131 5.00 34.97 18.80
C LEU A 131 5.61 34.55 17.47
N THR A 132 4.80 34.34 16.45
CA THR A 132 5.28 33.95 15.11
C THR A 132 6.26 34.97 14.53
N LYS A 133 6.00 36.27 14.69
CA LYS A 133 6.96 37.30 14.28
C LYS A 133 8.31 37.16 14.99
N GLN A 134 8.32 36.84 16.29
CA GLN A 134 9.56 36.60 17.04
C GLN A 134 10.31 35.37 16.52
N GLU A 135 9.59 34.30 16.18
CA GLU A 135 10.16 33.07 15.63
C GLU A 135 10.73 33.27 14.21
N GLU A 136 10.06 34.06 13.38
CA GLU A 136 10.53 34.46 12.04
C GLU A 136 11.81 35.32 12.13
N GLU A 137 11.83 36.32 13.03
CA GLU A 137 13.00 37.17 13.28
C GLU A 137 14.19 36.37 13.85
N ALA A 138 13.92 35.34 14.65
CA ALA A 138 14.94 34.41 15.16
C ALA A 138 15.39 33.38 14.11
N GLY A 139 14.74 33.32 12.94
CA GLY A 139 15.06 32.37 11.87
C GLY A 139 14.59 30.93 12.11
N LEU A 140 13.78 30.69 13.15
CA LEU A 140 13.30 29.36 13.54
C LEU A 140 12.32 28.75 12.52
N LEU A 141 11.70 29.56 11.66
CA LEU A 141 10.71 29.08 10.69
C LEU A 141 11.26 28.88 9.27
N LYS A 142 12.60 28.88 9.08
CA LYS A 142 13.23 28.73 7.75
C LYS A 142 13.19 27.30 7.22
N GLU A 143 13.52 26.31 8.06
CA GLU A 143 13.60 24.89 7.67
C GLU A 143 12.25 24.20 7.94
N THR A 144 11.33 24.31 6.99
CA THR A 144 9.94 23.84 7.16
C THR A 144 9.79 22.34 7.43
N SER A 145 10.78 21.52 7.08
CA SER A 145 10.79 20.07 7.37
C SER A 145 10.99 19.74 8.85
N ARG A 146 11.60 20.65 9.63
CA ARG A 146 11.96 20.42 11.05
C ARG A 146 10.98 21.03 12.05
N ILE A 147 10.06 21.89 11.60
CA ILE A 147 9.16 22.64 12.51
C ILE A 147 7.84 21.92 12.81
N GLY A 148 7.55 20.82 12.13
CA GLY A 148 6.27 20.12 12.22
C GLY A 148 6.18 19.09 13.35
N PHE A 149 7.30 18.74 13.98
CA PHE A 149 7.40 17.67 14.98
C PHE A 149 8.11 18.16 16.24
N ARG A 150 7.63 17.71 17.41
CA ARG A 150 8.05 18.24 18.71
C ARG A 150 9.56 18.19 18.93
N LEU A 151 10.18 17.02 18.79
CA LEU A 151 11.60 16.85 19.08
C LEU A 151 12.49 17.60 18.08
N ASN A 152 12.07 17.69 16.81
CA ASN A 152 12.77 18.50 15.81
C ASN A 152 12.70 20.00 16.17
N TRP A 153 11.53 20.47 16.60
CA TRP A 153 11.33 21.85 17.03
C TRP A 153 12.12 22.20 18.28
N ASP A 154 12.08 21.35 19.30
CA ASP A 154 12.81 21.57 20.55
C ASP A 154 14.32 21.65 20.30
N LYS A 155 14.86 20.80 19.43
CA LYS A 155 16.26 20.86 18.99
C LYS A 155 16.58 22.16 18.26
N LEU A 156 15.77 22.53 17.29
CA LEU A 156 15.96 23.76 16.50
C LEU A 156 15.98 25.02 17.38
N VAL A 157 15.06 25.08 18.35
CA VAL A 157 14.95 26.19 19.31
C VAL A 157 16.16 26.25 20.24
N ALA A 158 16.59 25.10 20.76
CA ALA A 158 17.76 25.00 21.62
C ALA A 158 19.07 25.36 20.87
N GLU A 159 19.25 24.87 19.65
CA GLU A 159 20.40 25.17 18.77
C GLU A 159 20.50 26.67 18.46
N ALA A 160 19.35 27.35 18.32
CA ALA A 160 19.28 28.79 18.12
C ALA A 160 19.45 29.61 19.42
N GLY A 161 19.56 28.96 20.59
CA GLY A 161 19.77 29.61 21.89
C GLY A 161 18.52 30.27 22.48
N TYR A 162 17.33 29.78 22.12
CA TYR A 162 16.06 30.31 22.59
C TYR A 162 15.30 29.33 23.49
N GLY A 163 14.30 29.86 24.19
CA GLY A 163 13.28 29.10 24.91
C GLY A 163 11.95 29.86 24.92
N PHE A 164 10.92 29.27 25.52
CA PHE A 164 9.59 29.87 25.60
C PHE A 164 9.15 30.13 27.03
N ARG A 165 8.59 31.32 27.27
CA ARG A 165 7.81 31.63 28.48
C ARG A 165 6.38 31.98 28.10
N GLY A 166 5.52 30.96 28.07
CA GLY A 166 4.19 31.06 27.49
C GLY A 166 4.28 31.28 25.97
N HIS A 167 3.62 32.33 25.45
CA HIS A 167 3.69 32.70 24.02
C HIS A 167 4.68 33.85 23.78
N ARG A 168 5.85 33.76 24.38
CA ARG A 168 6.98 34.69 24.15
C ARG A 168 8.24 33.88 23.97
N LEU A 169 8.97 34.19 22.91
CA LEU A 169 10.31 33.70 22.66
C LEU A 169 11.29 34.52 23.52
N GLU A 170 12.10 33.85 24.33
CA GLU A 170 13.13 34.47 25.17
C GLU A 170 14.49 33.87 24.78
N LYS A 171 15.54 34.71 24.71
CA LYS A 171 16.91 34.18 24.62
C LYS A 171 17.24 33.50 25.93
N LEU A 172 17.81 32.31 25.87
CA LEU A 172 18.39 31.68 27.05
C LEU A 172 19.58 32.55 27.46
N GLU A 173 19.60 33.04 28.71
CA GLU A 173 20.79 33.71 29.22
C GLU A 173 21.96 32.73 29.12
N ALA A 174 23.08 33.21 28.57
CA ALA A 174 24.30 32.42 28.52
C ALA A 174 24.82 32.26 29.94
N ASP A 175 24.37 31.23 30.64
CA ASP A 175 25.12 30.72 31.79
C ASP A 175 26.52 30.33 31.26
N PRO A 176 27.61 30.67 31.97
CA PRO A 176 28.96 30.27 31.58
C PRO A 176 29.05 28.75 31.65
N GLU A 177 28.83 28.11 30.50
CA GLU A 177 28.61 26.67 30.32
C GLU A 177 27.54 26.09 31.26
N PRO A 178 26.44 25.51 30.73
CA PRO A 178 25.80 24.46 31.50
C PRO A 178 26.87 23.36 31.70
N LYS A 179 27.35 23.19 32.93
CA LYS A 179 27.68 21.86 33.43
C LYS A 179 26.38 21.08 33.41
N SER A 180 25.91 20.72 32.21
CA SER A 180 24.98 19.64 32.03
C SER A 180 25.51 18.52 32.91
N PRO A 181 24.72 17.90 33.81
CA PRO A 181 25.06 16.55 34.19
C PRO A 181 25.28 15.87 32.85
N LYS A 182 26.49 15.34 32.59
CA LYS A 182 26.72 14.49 31.45
C LYS A 182 25.68 13.38 31.62
N LEU A 183 24.52 13.54 30.96
CA LEU A 183 23.63 12.43 30.65
C LEU A 183 24.61 11.37 30.17
N PRO A 184 24.69 10.22 30.86
CA PRO A 184 25.69 9.21 30.52
C PRO A 184 25.59 9.06 29.02
N HIS A 185 26.67 9.39 28.29
CA HIS A 185 26.65 9.42 26.84
C HIS A 185 25.86 8.19 26.43
N PRO A 186 24.68 8.33 25.78
CA PRO A 186 23.93 7.15 25.38
C PRO A 186 24.95 6.33 24.62
N ARG A 187 25.29 5.14 25.17
CA ARG A 187 26.42 4.33 24.68
C ARG A 187 26.32 4.37 23.16
N LYS A 188 27.31 4.97 22.47
CA LYS A 188 27.24 5.24 21.02
C LYS A 188 26.65 4.01 20.35
N VAL A 189 25.39 4.10 19.93
CA VAL A 189 24.70 2.98 19.30
C VAL A 189 25.45 2.72 18.02
N ALA A 190 25.91 1.48 17.84
CA ALA A 190 26.75 1.13 16.71
C ALA A 190 25.89 0.86 15.47
N ARG A 191 25.02 1.81 15.08
CA ARG A 191 24.03 1.63 13.99
C ARG A 191 24.67 1.17 12.68
N HIS A 192 25.90 1.58 12.40
CA HIS A 192 26.71 1.13 11.26
C HIS A 192 26.94 -0.39 11.19
N LYS A 193 26.79 -1.11 12.30
CA LYS A 193 26.90 -2.58 12.35
C LYS A 193 25.63 -3.32 11.91
N THR A 194 24.57 -2.59 11.57
CA THR A 194 23.33 -3.18 11.04
C THR A 194 23.40 -3.46 9.54
N ALA A 195 24.31 -2.82 8.81
CA ALA A 195 24.52 -3.11 7.40
C ALA A 195 25.04 -4.55 7.23
N ILE A 196 24.37 -5.32 6.37
CA ILE A 196 24.70 -6.72 6.09
C ILE A 196 25.19 -6.81 4.65
N VAL A 197 26.29 -7.54 4.43
CA VAL A 197 26.73 -7.94 3.08
C VAL A 197 25.78 -9.01 2.57
N ARG A 198 24.98 -8.70 1.56
CA ARG A 198 24.02 -9.62 0.96
C ARG A 198 24.50 -10.01 -0.44
N ARG A 199 24.22 -11.25 -0.86
CA ARG A 199 24.51 -11.73 -2.23
C ARG A 199 23.34 -11.58 -3.19
N ASP A 200 22.19 -11.14 -2.66
CA ASP A 200 20.90 -11.05 -3.32
C ASP A 200 20.31 -9.65 -3.12
N LEU A 201 19.47 -9.21 -4.07
CA LEU A 201 18.67 -7.99 -3.95
C LEU A 201 17.82 -8.01 -2.67
N SER A 202 17.67 -6.85 -2.03
CA SER A 202 16.84 -6.68 -0.84
C SER A 202 15.36 -6.87 -1.16
N LYS A 203 14.57 -7.24 -0.15
CA LYS A 203 13.11 -7.40 -0.28
C LYS A 203 12.41 -6.19 -0.93
N PRO A 204 12.64 -4.93 -0.51
CA PRO A 204 12.00 -3.77 -1.15
C PRO A 204 12.38 -3.63 -2.64
N VAL A 205 13.63 -3.91 -3.00
CA VAL A 205 14.09 -3.83 -4.40
C VAL A 205 13.54 -4.99 -5.24
N LYS A 206 13.47 -6.21 -4.68
CA LYS A 206 12.78 -7.34 -5.32
C LYS A 206 11.31 -7.01 -5.57
N THR A 207 10.60 -6.50 -4.55
CA THR A 207 9.19 -6.09 -4.68
C THR A 207 9.00 -4.96 -5.71
N LEU A 208 9.91 -3.99 -5.76
CA LEU A 208 9.90 -2.93 -6.77
C LEU A 208 9.97 -3.49 -8.20
N LEU A 209 10.87 -4.46 -8.44
CA LEU A 209 11.03 -5.12 -9.74
C LEU A 209 9.84 -6.03 -10.08
N GLU A 210 9.38 -6.85 -9.14
CA GLU A 210 8.21 -7.75 -9.30
C GLU A 210 6.95 -6.96 -9.67
N LEU A 211 6.77 -5.78 -9.08
CA LEU A 211 5.65 -4.89 -9.37
C LEU A 211 5.88 -3.99 -10.59
N ASN A 212 6.98 -4.19 -11.32
CA ASN A 212 7.37 -3.42 -12.50
C ASN A 212 7.36 -1.90 -12.26
N GLN A 213 7.76 -1.48 -11.06
CA GLN A 213 7.78 -0.08 -10.64
C GLN A 213 9.14 0.59 -10.82
N LEU A 214 10.14 -0.12 -11.34
CA LEU A 214 11.32 0.48 -11.97
C LEU A 214 11.21 0.25 -13.47
N ARG A 215 10.83 1.29 -14.21
CA ARG A 215 10.59 1.21 -15.66
C ARG A 215 11.92 1.25 -16.41
N ARG A 216 11.97 0.70 -17.63
CA ARG A 216 13.17 0.79 -18.48
C ARG A 216 13.59 2.26 -18.66
N ASN A 217 14.89 2.51 -18.58
CA ASN A 217 15.52 3.84 -18.66
C ASN A 217 15.27 4.76 -17.45
N GLU A 218 14.61 4.31 -16.40
CA GLU A 218 14.54 5.06 -15.15
C GLU A 218 15.83 4.91 -14.34
N SER A 219 16.14 5.97 -13.61
CA SER A 219 17.24 6.04 -12.66
C SER A 219 16.82 5.53 -11.28
N PHE A 220 17.75 4.89 -10.60
CA PHE A 220 17.59 4.31 -9.27
C PHE A 220 18.61 4.90 -8.31
N PHE A 221 18.17 5.33 -7.12
CA PHE A 221 19.04 5.79 -6.05
C PHE A 221 18.74 5.07 -4.74
N ASP A 222 19.76 4.46 -4.15
CA ASP A 222 19.65 3.74 -2.87
C ASP A 222 20.15 4.61 -1.71
N TYR A 223 19.21 5.12 -0.91
CA TYR A 223 19.48 5.96 0.25
C TYR A 223 19.75 5.07 1.46
N GLY A 224 20.98 5.10 1.97
CA GLY A 224 21.47 4.17 2.99
C GLY A 224 21.88 2.82 2.41
N CYS A 225 22.63 2.82 1.31
CA CYS A 225 22.93 1.62 0.52
C CYS A 225 23.84 0.59 1.23
N GLY A 226 24.43 0.96 2.38
CA GLY A 226 25.40 0.13 3.08
C GLY A 226 26.55 -0.28 2.15
N TYR A 227 26.74 -1.58 1.96
CA TYR A 227 27.78 -2.13 1.07
C TYR A 227 27.44 -2.05 -0.43
N GLY A 228 26.33 -1.43 -0.82
CA GLY A 228 25.99 -1.18 -2.24
C GLY A 228 25.44 -2.38 -3.01
N GLY A 229 25.00 -3.45 -2.34
CA GLY A 229 24.54 -4.67 -3.01
C GLY A 229 23.31 -4.48 -3.92
N ASP A 230 22.36 -3.64 -3.52
CA ASP A 230 21.19 -3.31 -4.35
C ASP A 230 21.58 -2.45 -5.55
N VAL A 231 22.48 -1.47 -5.36
CA VAL A 231 23.02 -0.64 -6.44
C VAL A 231 23.72 -1.51 -7.48
N GLU A 232 24.62 -2.40 -7.06
CA GLU A 232 25.33 -3.30 -7.96
C GLU A 232 24.36 -4.23 -8.71
N GLY A 233 23.39 -4.81 -7.99
CA GLY A 233 22.39 -5.70 -8.58
C GLY A 233 21.53 -5.00 -9.64
N ILE A 234 21.08 -3.78 -9.37
CA ILE A 234 20.27 -2.99 -10.30
C ILE A 234 21.10 -2.50 -11.50
N SER A 235 22.35 -2.09 -11.29
CA SER A 235 23.27 -1.75 -12.41
C SER A 235 23.49 -2.94 -13.34
N ARG A 236 23.65 -4.16 -12.81
CA ARG A 236 23.81 -5.39 -13.62
C ARG A 236 22.56 -5.72 -14.45
N LEU A 237 21.39 -5.24 -14.05
CA LEU A 237 20.14 -5.34 -14.81
C LEU A 237 20.00 -4.25 -15.90
N GLY A 238 20.99 -3.37 -16.05
CA GLY A 238 21.06 -2.36 -17.10
C GLY A 238 20.44 -1.00 -16.74
N TYR A 239 20.12 -0.76 -15.47
CA TYR A 239 19.59 0.53 -15.01
C TYR A 239 20.71 1.48 -14.56
N SER A 240 20.45 2.78 -14.67
CA SER A 240 21.30 3.80 -14.06
C SER A 240 21.09 3.80 -12.55
N ALA A 241 22.01 3.24 -11.79
CA ALA A 241 21.91 3.12 -10.33
C ALA A 241 23.05 3.84 -9.62
N SER A 242 22.73 4.46 -8.49
CA SER A 242 23.67 5.10 -7.57
C SER A 242 23.20 4.88 -6.13
N GLY A 243 24.07 5.14 -5.15
CA GLY A 243 23.68 5.01 -3.76
C GLY A 243 24.56 5.81 -2.83
N TRP A 244 24.04 6.11 -1.66
CA TRP A 244 24.71 6.87 -0.62
C TRP A 244 24.55 6.17 0.72
N ASP A 245 25.59 6.18 1.56
CA ASP A 245 25.53 5.67 2.92
C ASP A 245 26.44 6.52 3.82
N PRO A 246 26.00 6.91 5.03
CA PRO A 246 26.78 7.80 5.90
C PRO A 246 28.12 7.21 6.36
N VAL A 247 28.34 5.90 6.21
CA VAL A 247 29.56 5.21 6.65
C VAL A 247 30.26 4.51 5.49
N HIS A 248 29.51 3.82 4.64
CA HIS A 248 30.06 2.94 3.61
C HIS A 248 30.23 3.61 2.24
N ALA A 249 29.55 4.74 2.01
CA ALA A 249 29.61 5.51 0.77
C ALA A 249 29.46 7.01 1.06
N SER A 250 30.20 7.51 2.05
CA SER A 250 30.10 8.91 2.52
C SER A 250 30.67 9.92 1.53
N ASP A 251 31.57 9.48 0.65
CA ASP A 251 32.21 10.32 -0.36
C ASP A 251 31.33 10.52 -1.61
N GLU A 252 30.30 9.69 -1.78
CA GLU A 252 29.32 9.83 -2.85
C GLU A 252 28.33 10.96 -2.54
N ALA A 253 27.90 11.69 -3.58
CA ALA A 253 26.88 12.71 -3.41
C ALA A 253 25.48 12.09 -3.50
N LYS A 254 24.54 12.57 -2.67
CA LYS A 254 23.12 12.23 -2.86
C LYS A 254 22.63 12.82 -4.19
N SER A 255 22.06 12.00 -5.06
CA SER A 255 21.57 12.39 -6.37
C SER A 255 20.06 12.25 -6.48
N LYS A 256 19.43 13.01 -7.38
CA LYS A 256 18.04 12.76 -7.75
C LYS A 256 17.93 11.51 -8.61
N ALA A 257 16.81 10.80 -8.49
CA ALA A 257 16.48 9.67 -9.32
C ALA A 257 14.96 9.53 -9.48
N ASP A 258 14.52 8.89 -10.56
CA ASP A 258 13.12 8.54 -10.78
C ASP A 258 12.58 7.71 -9.60
N VAL A 259 13.37 6.72 -9.15
CA VAL A 259 13.04 5.87 -8.01
C VAL A 259 14.12 5.97 -6.93
N VAL A 260 13.71 6.35 -5.71
CA VAL A 260 14.56 6.32 -4.53
C VAL A 260 14.13 5.19 -3.60
N ASN A 261 15.09 4.38 -3.15
CA ASN A 261 14.89 3.36 -2.12
C ASN A 261 15.42 3.85 -0.77
N LEU A 262 14.53 3.92 0.24
CA LEU A 262 14.86 4.14 1.65
C LEU A 262 14.66 2.82 2.40
N GLY A 263 15.50 1.84 2.07
CA GLY A 263 15.32 0.45 2.48
C GLY A 263 15.91 0.13 3.86
N PHE A 264 15.06 -0.09 4.86
CA PHE A 264 15.45 -0.47 6.23
C PHE A 264 16.33 0.56 6.98
N VAL A 265 16.32 1.82 6.53
CA VAL A 265 17.10 2.91 7.15
C VAL A 265 16.39 3.43 8.40
N LEU A 266 15.07 3.65 8.34
CA LEU A 266 14.35 4.27 9.45
C LEU A 266 14.38 3.42 10.73
N ASN A 267 14.37 2.08 10.62
CA ASN A 267 14.42 1.21 11.80
C ASN A 267 15.75 1.24 12.55
N VAL A 268 16.85 1.70 11.95
CA VAL A 268 18.16 1.72 12.61
C VAL A 268 18.50 3.08 13.24
N ILE A 269 17.63 4.08 13.06
CA ILE A 269 17.81 5.43 13.60
C ILE A 269 17.11 5.53 14.95
N GLU A 270 17.91 5.65 16.01
CA GLU A 270 17.44 5.71 17.39
C GLU A 270 16.73 7.03 17.76
N ASP A 271 17.03 8.10 17.03
CA ASP A 271 16.42 9.40 17.24
C ASP A 271 15.17 9.59 16.38
N PRO A 272 13.97 9.72 16.97
CA PRO A 272 12.76 9.97 16.22
C PRO A 272 12.77 11.28 15.41
N ALA A 273 13.55 12.29 15.81
CA ALA A 273 13.66 13.54 15.05
C ALA A 273 14.47 13.33 13.76
N GLU A 274 15.60 12.65 13.86
CA GLU A 274 16.44 12.26 12.72
C GLU A 274 15.67 11.40 11.71
N ARG A 275 14.76 10.51 12.15
CA ARG A 275 13.91 9.72 11.23
C ARG A 275 13.05 10.59 10.31
N VAL A 276 12.45 11.66 10.83
CA VAL A 276 11.65 12.60 10.04
C VAL A 276 12.53 13.33 9.03
N GLU A 277 13.71 13.77 9.47
CA GLU A 277 14.68 14.49 8.63
C GLU A 277 15.17 13.61 7.48
N VAL A 278 15.56 12.37 7.76
CA VAL A 278 16.00 11.39 6.76
C VAL A 278 14.89 11.04 5.77
N LEU A 279 13.66 10.87 6.24
CA LEU A 279 12.52 10.59 5.36
C LEU A 279 12.21 11.78 4.43
N ALA A 280 12.22 13.00 4.97
CA ALA A 280 12.00 14.22 4.18
C ALA A 280 13.14 14.45 3.16
N ASP A 281 14.38 14.17 3.55
CA ASP A 281 15.55 14.30 2.68
C ASP A 281 15.51 13.27 1.53
N ALA A 282 15.24 12.00 1.82
CA ALA A 282 15.08 10.96 0.80
C ALA A 282 13.98 11.29 -0.22
N TRP A 283 12.87 11.91 0.23
CA TRP A 283 11.79 12.35 -0.64
C TRP A 283 12.20 13.46 -1.62
N GLN A 284 13.10 14.37 -1.24
CA GLN A 284 13.59 15.44 -2.12
C GLN A 284 14.42 14.91 -3.30
N HIS A 285 14.95 13.70 -3.17
CA HIS A 285 15.71 13.01 -4.20
C HIS A 285 14.84 12.17 -5.14
N ALA A 286 13.57 11.90 -4.78
CA ALA A 286 12.66 11.10 -5.60
C ALA A 286 11.94 11.99 -6.62
N GLU A 287 12.11 11.71 -7.91
CA GLU A 287 11.40 12.43 -8.98
C GLU A 287 10.04 11.82 -9.29
N ARG A 288 9.87 10.51 -9.07
CA ARG A 288 8.60 9.80 -9.29
C ARG A 288 8.13 8.99 -8.08
N LEU A 289 8.99 8.14 -7.53
CA LEU A 289 8.62 7.14 -6.53
C LEU A 289 9.65 7.06 -5.40
N LEU A 290 9.18 7.14 -4.16
CA LEU A 290 9.94 6.77 -2.98
C LEU A 290 9.45 5.42 -2.45
N VAL A 291 10.37 4.47 -2.31
CA VAL A 291 10.17 3.19 -1.61
C VAL A 291 10.62 3.34 -0.17
N VAL A 292 9.74 3.09 0.79
CA VAL A 292 10.08 3.10 2.22
C VAL A 292 9.87 1.71 2.79
N SER A 293 10.90 1.13 3.42
CA SER A 293 10.75 -0.15 4.13
C SER A 293 11.28 -0.15 5.55
N THR A 294 10.55 -0.80 6.46
CA THR A 294 10.91 -0.92 7.88
C THR A 294 10.62 -2.32 8.42
N LEU A 295 11.20 -2.63 9.58
CA LEU A 295 10.79 -3.79 10.37
C LEU A 295 9.42 -3.53 11.03
N ILE A 296 8.58 -4.56 11.11
CA ILE A 296 7.22 -4.48 11.68
C ILE A 296 7.15 -5.19 13.03
N SER A 297 6.39 -4.64 13.97
CA SER A 297 6.15 -5.23 15.30
C SER A 297 5.59 -6.65 15.19
N GLY A 298 6.08 -7.55 16.03
CA GLY A 298 5.80 -8.99 15.95
C GLY A 298 6.88 -9.83 15.24
N GLN A 299 7.89 -9.19 14.63
CA GLN A 299 9.08 -9.84 14.02
C GLN A 299 10.29 -9.91 14.96
N GLU A 300 10.10 -9.83 16.28
CA GLU A 300 11.22 -9.73 17.23
C GLU A 300 11.93 -11.07 17.44
N ALA A 301 12.83 -11.44 16.53
CA ALA A 301 13.64 -12.67 16.63
C ALA A 301 14.94 -12.50 17.45
N TYR A 302 14.92 -11.75 18.55
CA TYR A 302 16.13 -11.47 19.33
C TYR A 302 16.04 -12.05 20.76
N GLU A 303 17.02 -12.87 21.14
CA GLU A 303 17.28 -13.23 22.53
C GLU A 303 17.96 -12.05 23.26
N ASN A 304 17.60 -11.78 24.51
CA ASN A 304 18.19 -10.73 25.38
C ASN A 304 17.99 -9.28 24.87
N ILE A 305 16.74 -8.89 24.62
CA ILE A 305 16.34 -7.54 24.20
C ILE A 305 16.38 -6.55 25.38
N ARG A 306 16.97 -5.37 25.17
CA ARG A 306 16.86 -4.23 26.09
C ARG A 306 16.09 -3.09 25.43
N ASN A 307 14.99 -2.64 26.05
CA ASN A 307 14.24 -1.46 25.57
C ASN A 307 15.10 -0.20 25.61
N TYR A 308 15.04 0.61 24.55
CA TYR A 308 15.73 1.88 24.43
C TYR A 308 14.89 2.84 23.58
N GLY A 309 14.47 3.97 24.17
CA GLY A 309 13.54 4.89 23.49
C GLY A 309 12.24 4.17 23.09
N ASP A 310 11.89 4.25 21.81
CA ASP A 310 10.74 3.58 21.19
C ASP A 310 11.13 2.34 20.36
N GLY A 311 12.31 1.79 20.62
CA GLY A 311 12.81 0.57 20.01
C GLY A 311 13.63 -0.27 20.98
N VAL A 312 14.55 -1.06 20.45
CA VAL A 312 15.35 -2.02 21.21
C VAL A 312 16.83 -1.93 20.86
N ILE A 313 17.68 -2.25 21.82
CA ILE A 313 19.12 -2.46 21.61
C ILE A 313 19.37 -3.97 21.56
N THR A 314 19.99 -4.43 20.48
CA THR A 314 20.40 -5.83 20.31
C THR A 314 21.66 -6.15 21.12
N SER A 315 21.99 -7.44 21.25
CA SER A 315 23.25 -7.91 21.85
C SER A 315 24.51 -7.35 21.17
N ARG A 316 24.43 -6.90 19.91
CA ARG A 316 25.51 -6.25 19.16
C ARG A 316 25.61 -4.73 19.41
N ASN A 317 24.84 -4.19 20.36
CA ASN A 317 24.72 -2.76 20.65
C ASN A 317 24.25 -1.93 19.45
N THR A 318 23.33 -2.49 18.65
CA THR A 318 22.64 -1.81 17.53
C THR A 318 21.21 -1.51 17.93
N PHE A 319 20.70 -0.34 17.54
CA PHE A 319 19.28 0.00 17.72
C PHE A 319 18.45 -0.62 16.60
N GLN A 320 17.25 -1.08 16.94
CA GLN A 320 16.23 -1.48 15.99
C GLN A 320 14.86 -1.01 16.49
N LYS A 321 14.12 -0.31 15.63
CA LYS A 321 12.70 -0.03 15.83
C LYS A 321 11.85 -0.97 14.99
N PHE A 322 10.86 -1.57 15.64
CA PHE A 322 9.77 -2.28 15.00
C PHE A 322 8.55 -1.38 14.98
N PHE A 323 8.02 -1.12 13.79
CA PHE A 323 6.89 -0.23 13.59
C PHE A 323 5.58 -1.01 13.56
N GLU A 324 4.52 -0.45 14.11
CA GLU A 324 3.18 -0.93 13.72
C GLU A 324 2.83 -0.44 12.31
N PRO A 325 2.08 -1.21 11.50
CA PRO A 325 1.72 -0.80 10.13
C PRO A 325 1.04 0.57 10.06
N ALA A 326 0.13 0.87 10.99
CA ALA A 326 -0.53 2.17 11.07
C ALA A 326 0.45 3.29 11.49
N GLU A 327 1.44 2.97 12.34
CA GLU A 327 2.44 3.93 12.80
C GLU A 327 3.33 4.41 11.65
N ILE A 328 3.91 3.48 10.89
CA ILE A 328 4.79 3.80 9.75
C ILE A 328 4.01 4.49 8.63
N GLN A 329 2.78 4.04 8.34
CA GLN A 329 1.93 4.70 7.36
C GLN A 329 1.67 6.16 7.74
N SER A 330 1.29 6.42 9.01
CA SER A 330 1.06 7.78 9.47
C SER A 330 2.34 8.63 9.43
N LEU A 331 3.49 8.05 9.81
CA LEU A 331 4.77 8.77 9.75
C LEU A 331 5.09 9.25 8.33
N ILE A 332 4.85 8.40 7.32
CA ILE A 332 5.04 8.74 5.91
C ILE A 332 4.06 9.85 5.49
N GLU A 333 2.78 9.68 5.76
CA GLU A 333 1.73 10.64 5.36
C GLU A 333 1.87 12.00 6.07
N ASP A 334 2.25 12.00 7.35
CA ASP A 334 2.42 13.23 8.13
C ASP A 334 3.68 13.99 7.73
N THR A 335 4.75 13.28 7.36
CA THR A 335 6.03 13.89 6.95
C THR A 335 5.98 14.38 5.50
N LEU A 336 5.44 13.57 4.59
CA LEU A 336 5.49 13.82 3.14
C LEU A 336 4.23 14.52 2.61
N HIS A 337 3.14 14.52 3.38
CA HIS A 337 1.85 15.07 2.98
C HIS A 337 1.26 14.43 1.70
N VAL A 338 1.64 13.18 1.42
CA VAL A 338 1.10 12.35 0.34
C VAL A 338 0.61 11.01 0.89
N ASP A 339 -0.30 10.36 0.18
CA ASP A 339 -0.80 9.02 0.53
C ASP A 339 0.33 7.98 0.49
N ALA A 340 0.46 7.17 1.54
CA ALA A 340 1.34 6.01 1.53
C ALA A 340 0.58 4.76 1.02
N VAL A 341 1.22 3.97 0.15
CA VAL A 341 0.61 2.80 -0.47
C VAL A 341 1.30 1.53 0.03
N PRO A 342 0.66 0.71 0.88
CA PRO A 342 1.25 -0.55 1.30
C PRO A 342 1.31 -1.52 0.11
N VAL A 343 2.51 -2.03 -0.15
CA VAL A 343 2.76 -3.01 -1.23
C VAL A 343 3.19 -4.37 -0.69
N ALA A 344 3.77 -4.40 0.50
CA ALA A 344 4.00 -5.61 1.28
C ALA A 344 4.11 -5.24 2.76
N LEU A 345 4.17 -6.24 3.65
CA LEU A 345 4.35 -6.02 5.08
C LEU A 345 5.64 -5.21 5.32
N GLY A 346 5.46 -3.99 5.84
CA GLY A 346 6.55 -3.05 6.10
C GLY A 346 7.17 -2.38 4.88
N ILE A 347 6.53 -2.45 3.70
CA ILE A 347 7.01 -1.80 2.47
C ILE A 347 5.89 -0.92 1.90
N TYR A 348 6.20 0.36 1.72
CA TYR A 348 5.28 1.38 1.24
C TYR A 348 5.86 2.13 0.06
N PHE A 349 4.99 2.49 -0.88
CA PHE A 349 5.30 3.42 -1.97
C PHE A 349 4.64 4.78 -1.72
N ALA A 350 5.38 5.85 -1.99
CA ALA A 350 4.88 7.22 -2.05
C ALA A 350 5.20 7.80 -3.44
N PHE A 351 4.19 8.33 -4.13
CA PHE A 351 4.31 8.83 -5.51
C PHE A 351 4.30 10.35 -5.54
N GLN A 352 5.20 10.96 -6.31
CA GLN A 352 5.31 12.42 -6.45
C GLN A 352 4.07 13.02 -7.12
N ASN A 353 3.44 12.28 -8.04
CA ASN A 353 2.24 12.70 -8.73
C ASN A 353 1.12 11.64 -8.65
N GLN A 354 -0.12 12.10 -8.76
CA GLN A 354 -1.30 11.23 -8.68
C GLN A 354 -1.43 10.29 -9.88
N ALA A 355 -0.95 10.68 -11.07
CA ALA A 355 -1.07 9.85 -12.27
C ALA A 355 -0.31 8.53 -12.13
N ASP A 356 0.94 8.57 -11.66
CA ASP A 356 1.76 7.39 -11.42
C ASP A 356 1.18 6.50 -10.31
N TYR A 357 0.62 7.10 -9.25
CA TYR A 357 -0.12 6.37 -8.24
C TYR A 357 -1.29 5.58 -8.85
N HIS A 358 -2.07 6.21 -9.73
CA HIS A 358 -3.22 5.55 -10.35
C HIS A 358 -2.84 4.50 -11.37
N ASP A 359 -1.80 4.73 -12.16
CA ASP A 359 -1.24 3.72 -13.07
C ASP A 359 -0.78 2.48 -12.29
N PHE A 360 -0.18 2.67 -11.11
CA PHE A 360 0.20 1.57 -10.22
C PHE A 360 -1.01 0.80 -9.66
N ILE A 361 -2.05 1.49 -9.18
CA ILE A 361 -3.27 0.80 -8.72
C ILE A 361 -3.94 0.05 -9.86
N ALA A 362 -3.96 0.63 -11.07
CA ALA A 362 -4.50 -0.03 -12.25
C ALA A 362 -3.71 -1.25 -12.67
N SER A 363 -2.39 -1.25 -12.54
CA SER A 363 -1.56 -2.42 -12.87
C SER A 363 -1.80 -3.58 -11.88
N ARG A 364 -2.03 -3.30 -10.58
CA ARG A 364 -2.34 -4.33 -9.58
C ARG A 364 -3.63 -5.09 -9.88
N SER A 365 -4.63 -4.40 -10.41
CA SER A 365 -5.91 -4.98 -10.80
C SER A 365 -5.87 -5.73 -12.13
N ARG A 366 -4.73 -5.77 -12.85
CA ARG A 366 -4.59 -6.60 -14.04
C ARG A 366 -4.30 -8.05 -13.65
N ARG A 367 -4.92 -8.98 -14.37
CA ARG A 367 -4.61 -10.41 -14.26
C ARG A 367 -3.27 -10.71 -14.99
N PHE A 368 -2.47 -11.64 -14.47
CA PHE A 368 -1.34 -12.20 -15.23
C PHE A 368 -1.88 -13.00 -16.43
N ILE A 369 -1.20 -12.90 -17.57
CA ILE A 369 -1.65 -13.52 -18.83
C ILE A 369 -0.69 -14.63 -19.23
N ASP A 370 -1.15 -15.88 -19.11
CA ASP A 370 -0.55 -17.03 -19.79
C ASP A 370 -1.26 -17.22 -21.14
N TRP A 371 -0.70 -16.59 -22.17
CA TRP A 371 -1.21 -16.62 -23.53
C TRP A 371 -1.29 -18.03 -24.11
N GLU A 372 -0.40 -18.93 -23.70
CA GLU A 372 -0.35 -20.31 -24.18
C GLU A 372 -1.51 -21.14 -23.61
N SER A 373 -1.80 -20.96 -22.32
CA SER A 373 -2.94 -21.61 -21.64
C SER A 373 -4.29 -21.10 -22.17
N LEU A 374 -4.43 -19.79 -22.37
CA LEU A 374 -5.64 -19.18 -22.92
C LEU A 374 -5.91 -19.68 -24.36
N SER A 375 -4.88 -19.70 -25.19
CA SER A 375 -4.94 -20.19 -26.57
C SER A 375 -5.35 -21.68 -26.64
N ARG A 376 -4.88 -22.49 -25.69
CA ARG A 376 -5.22 -23.91 -25.57
C ARG A 376 -6.65 -24.13 -25.09
N LYS A 377 -7.13 -23.38 -24.08
CA LYS A 377 -8.53 -23.45 -23.59
C LYS A 377 -9.55 -23.05 -24.66
N LEU A 378 -9.17 -22.11 -25.53
CA LEU A 378 -10.01 -21.62 -26.64
C LEU A 378 -9.88 -22.44 -27.93
N GLY A 379 -9.10 -23.53 -27.92
CA GLY A 379 -9.02 -24.46 -29.06
C GLY A 379 -8.27 -23.93 -30.29
N LEU A 380 -7.35 -22.96 -30.13
CA LEU A 380 -6.68 -22.26 -31.24
C LEU A 380 -5.70 -23.11 -32.09
N LEU A 381 -5.63 -24.44 -31.87
CA LEU A 381 -4.74 -25.37 -32.59
C LEU A 381 -5.49 -26.26 -33.61
N GLN A 382 -6.42 -25.70 -34.37
CA GLN A 382 -6.90 -26.36 -35.60
C GLN A 382 -6.79 -25.43 -36.81
N ALA A 383 -5.78 -25.71 -37.64
CA ALA A 383 -5.61 -25.07 -38.94
C ALA A 383 -6.52 -25.74 -39.99
N LEU A 384 -7.43 -24.99 -40.62
CA LEU A 384 -7.99 -25.39 -41.91
C LEU A 384 -8.30 -24.22 -42.88
N ARG A 385 -7.63 -24.35 -44.03
CA ARG A 385 -7.94 -23.97 -45.44
C ARG A 385 -7.74 -22.55 -45.96
N ALA A 386 -6.96 -22.54 -47.05
CA ALA A 386 -6.45 -21.46 -47.85
C ALA A 386 -7.50 -20.75 -48.73
N LYS A 387 -7.50 -19.42 -48.63
CA LYS A 387 -7.50 -18.48 -49.75
C LYS A 387 -6.32 -17.53 -49.54
N ARG A 388 -5.75 -16.95 -50.61
CA ARG A 388 -4.65 -15.96 -50.50
C ARG A 388 -5.05 -14.88 -49.48
N ASP A 389 -4.48 -14.99 -48.30
CA ASP A 389 -4.82 -14.24 -47.10
C ASP A 389 -3.72 -13.19 -46.89
N PRO A 390 -4.05 -11.89 -46.73
CA PRO A 390 -3.11 -10.86 -46.30
C PRO A 390 -2.28 -11.26 -45.07
N TYR A 391 -2.82 -12.16 -44.24
CA TYR A 391 -2.16 -12.73 -43.07
C TYR A 391 -0.85 -13.45 -43.40
N GLU A 392 -0.80 -14.32 -44.42
CA GLU A 392 0.43 -15.08 -44.70
C GLU A 392 1.57 -14.18 -45.18
N THR A 393 1.25 -13.05 -45.79
CA THR A 393 2.23 -12.08 -46.30
C THR A 393 2.78 -11.18 -45.19
N HIS A 394 2.02 -10.96 -44.13
CA HIS A 394 2.34 -10.02 -43.04
C HIS A 394 2.25 -10.67 -41.65
N ARG A 395 2.56 -11.97 -41.54
CA ARG A 395 2.29 -12.79 -40.36
C ARG A 395 2.84 -12.20 -39.07
N GLU A 396 4.14 -11.87 -39.01
CA GLU A 396 4.77 -11.35 -37.79
C GLU A 396 4.16 -10.01 -37.33
N LEU A 397 3.81 -9.14 -38.27
CA LEU A 397 3.16 -7.86 -37.98
C LEU A 397 1.75 -8.08 -37.42
N LEU A 398 0.98 -8.95 -38.07
CA LEU A 398 -0.41 -9.19 -37.73
C LEU A 398 -0.54 -10.01 -36.45
N ASP A 399 0.38 -10.94 -36.17
CA ASP A 399 0.45 -11.66 -34.89
C ASP A 399 0.72 -10.70 -33.73
N ARG A 400 1.73 -9.82 -33.84
CA ARG A 400 1.99 -8.77 -32.82
C ARG A 400 0.79 -7.83 -32.64
N PHE A 401 0.10 -7.48 -33.73
CA PHE A 401 -1.11 -6.66 -33.67
C PHE A 401 -2.23 -7.38 -32.91
N TRP A 402 -2.41 -8.68 -33.15
CA TRP A 402 -3.43 -9.48 -32.47
C TRP A 402 -3.13 -9.65 -30.99
N GLU A 403 -1.88 -9.91 -30.62
CA GLU A 403 -1.44 -9.91 -29.22
C GLU A 403 -1.74 -8.58 -28.54
N SER A 404 -1.46 -7.45 -29.20
CA SER A 404 -1.79 -6.11 -28.70
C SER A 404 -3.31 -5.91 -28.52
N VAL A 405 -4.11 -6.36 -29.49
CA VAL A 405 -5.58 -6.31 -29.40
C VAL A 405 -6.11 -7.14 -28.22
N LEU A 406 -5.56 -8.33 -28.00
CA LEU A 406 -5.96 -9.19 -26.90
C LEU A 406 -5.50 -8.62 -25.54
N GLU A 407 -4.30 -8.04 -25.45
CA GLU A 407 -3.82 -7.39 -24.23
C GLU A 407 -4.70 -6.19 -23.85
N LEU A 408 -5.10 -5.40 -24.85
CA LEU A 408 -5.93 -4.22 -24.66
C LEU A 408 -7.42 -4.54 -24.55
N GLY A 409 -7.89 -5.68 -25.04
CA GLY A 409 -9.31 -6.00 -25.18
C GLY A 409 -10.08 -5.07 -26.13
N ARG A 410 -9.35 -4.29 -26.94
CA ARG A 410 -9.86 -3.29 -27.90
C ARG A 410 -8.80 -3.00 -28.96
N LEU A 411 -9.17 -2.29 -30.02
CA LEU A 411 -8.22 -1.82 -31.02
C LEU A 411 -7.19 -0.83 -30.41
N PRO A 412 -5.89 -0.99 -30.70
CA PRO A 412 -4.84 -0.04 -30.30
C PRO A 412 -4.96 1.28 -31.05
N ARG A 413 -4.41 2.34 -30.45
CA ARG A 413 -4.21 3.69 -31.04
C ARG A 413 -2.75 3.91 -31.44
N ASP A 414 -2.47 4.97 -32.20
CA ASP A 414 -1.19 5.18 -32.88
C ASP A 414 0.05 5.23 -31.93
N ASN A 415 -0.13 5.55 -30.64
CA ASN A 415 0.93 5.50 -29.61
C ASN A 415 0.88 4.25 -28.71
N GLU A 416 0.01 3.28 -29.03
CA GLU A 416 -0.14 2.00 -28.30
C GLU A 416 0.39 0.81 -29.13
N PHE A 417 0.54 0.97 -30.44
CA PHE A 417 1.17 0.00 -31.33
C PHE A 417 1.93 0.73 -32.45
N GLU A 418 3.24 0.55 -32.46
CA GLU A 418 4.19 1.29 -33.30
C GLU A 418 3.99 1.07 -34.81
N ASP A 419 3.62 -0.14 -35.23
CA ASP A 419 3.45 -0.50 -36.66
C ASP A 419 1.99 -0.39 -37.15
N LEU A 420 1.21 0.51 -36.55
CA LEU A 420 -0.24 0.62 -36.83
C LEU A 420 -0.53 1.06 -38.27
N ALA A 421 0.37 1.86 -38.85
CA ALA A 421 0.27 2.30 -40.23
C ALA A 421 0.48 1.14 -41.21
N GLU A 422 1.40 0.24 -40.92
CA GLU A 422 1.69 -0.99 -41.67
C GLU A 422 0.48 -1.92 -41.63
N VAL A 423 -0.18 -2.09 -40.47
CA VAL A 423 -1.40 -2.90 -40.34
C VAL A 423 -2.52 -2.34 -41.23
N ARG A 424 -2.69 -1.00 -41.27
CA ARG A 424 -3.66 -0.37 -42.18
C ARG A 424 -3.32 -0.60 -43.65
N LYS A 425 -2.04 -0.58 -44.03
CA LYS A 425 -1.62 -0.87 -45.40
C LYS A 425 -1.91 -2.33 -45.77
N ALA A 426 -1.63 -3.27 -44.88
CA ALA A 426 -1.83 -4.70 -45.11
C ALA A 426 -3.33 -5.08 -45.21
N CYS A 427 -4.16 -4.54 -44.32
CA CYS A 427 -5.57 -4.95 -44.18
C CYS A 427 -6.59 -3.89 -44.63
N SER A 428 -6.14 -2.81 -45.27
CA SER A 428 -6.91 -1.58 -45.59
C SER A 428 -7.39 -0.75 -44.40
N SER A 429 -7.81 -1.38 -43.30
CA SER A 429 -8.23 -0.69 -42.07
C SER A 429 -8.10 -1.59 -40.84
N LEU A 430 -8.05 -0.97 -39.64
CA LEU A 430 -7.97 -1.72 -38.38
C LEU A 430 -9.21 -2.57 -38.08
N PRO A 431 -10.45 -2.11 -38.33
CA PRO A 431 -11.62 -2.97 -38.16
C PRO A 431 -11.60 -4.19 -39.08
N LYS A 432 -11.09 -4.04 -40.31
CA LYS A 432 -10.90 -5.18 -41.23
C LYS A 432 -9.82 -6.13 -40.73
N ALA A 433 -8.72 -5.60 -40.18
CA ALA A 433 -7.70 -6.42 -39.54
C ALA A 433 -8.29 -7.21 -38.35
N LEU A 434 -9.07 -6.56 -37.48
CA LEU A 434 -9.75 -7.24 -36.38
C LEU A 434 -10.72 -8.32 -36.86
N GLN A 435 -11.53 -8.02 -37.88
CA GLN A 435 -12.47 -8.99 -38.45
C GLN A 435 -11.74 -10.22 -39.00
N LEU A 436 -10.59 -10.04 -39.65
CA LEU A 436 -9.76 -11.15 -40.12
C LEU A 436 -9.36 -12.08 -38.97
N PHE A 437 -9.01 -11.51 -37.80
CA PHE A 437 -8.67 -12.29 -36.60
C PHE A 437 -9.89 -12.96 -35.97
N ILE A 438 -11.04 -12.29 -35.91
CA ILE A 438 -12.29 -12.87 -35.42
C ILE A 438 -12.72 -14.06 -36.29
N ASP A 439 -12.65 -13.90 -37.62
CA ASP A 439 -12.99 -14.96 -38.58
C ASP A 439 -12.05 -16.17 -38.46
N ARG A 440 -10.79 -15.94 -38.06
CA ARG A 440 -9.73 -16.97 -38.01
C ARG A 440 -9.60 -17.66 -36.65
N PHE A 441 -9.68 -16.92 -35.56
CA PHE A 441 -9.44 -17.39 -34.18
C PHE A 441 -10.70 -17.42 -33.32
N GLY A 442 -11.84 -17.01 -33.89
CA GLY A 442 -13.14 -17.03 -33.25
C GLY A 442 -13.46 -15.77 -32.45
N GLU A 443 -14.69 -15.31 -32.59
CA GLU A 443 -15.30 -14.24 -31.79
C GLU A 443 -15.21 -14.47 -30.26
N PRO A 444 -15.39 -15.70 -29.72
CA PRO A 444 -15.31 -15.93 -28.28
C PRO A 444 -13.96 -15.54 -27.66
N THR A 445 -12.86 -15.67 -28.41
CA THR A 445 -11.51 -15.32 -27.96
C THR A 445 -11.39 -13.81 -27.72
N PHE A 446 -11.87 -13.02 -28.67
CA PHE A 446 -11.87 -11.56 -28.56
C PHE A 446 -12.81 -11.08 -27.45
N GLU A 447 -14.03 -11.62 -27.40
CA GLU A 447 -15.01 -11.22 -26.38
C GLU A 447 -14.57 -11.60 -24.96
N ALA A 448 -13.90 -12.75 -24.78
CA ALA A 448 -13.30 -13.11 -23.50
C ALA A 448 -12.20 -12.12 -23.08
N ALA A 449 -11.32 -11.72 -23.99
CA ALA A 449 -10.29 -10.70 -23.73
C ALA A 449 -10.91 -9.33 -23.41
N ARG A 450 -11.94 -8.93 -24.16
CA ARG A 450 -12.71 -7.70 -23.96
C ARG A 450 -13.40 -7.69 -22.60
N LEU A 451 -14.07 -8.78 -22.21
CA LEU A 451 -14.72 -8.93 -20.91
C LEU A 451 -13.70 -8.90 -19.76
N ARG A 452 -12.61 -9.68 -19.87
CA ARG A 452 -11.52 -9.71 -18.88
C ARG A 452 -10.93 -8.32 -18.64
N ARG A 453 -10.67 -7.56 -19.71
CA ARG A 453 -10.18 -6.18 -19.60
C ARG A 453 -11.21 -5.27 -18.93
N LYS A 454 -12.48 -5.38 -19.30
CA LYS A 454 -13.56 -4.62 -18.67
C LYS A 454 -13.66 -4.91 -17.17
N GLU A 455 -13.57 -6.18 -16.77
CA GLU A 455 -13.55 -6.59 -15.36
C GLU A 455 -12.33 -6.04 -14.60
N ASP A 456 -11.13 -6.11 -15.19
CA ASP A 456 -9.91 -5.54 -14.59
C ASP A 456 -10.05 -4.04 -14.35
N LEU A 457 -10.65 -3.32 -15.31
CA LEU A 457 -10.95 -1.90 -15.16
C LEU A 457 -12.02 -1.65 -14.09
N LEU A 458 -13.05 -2.51 -13.97
CA LEU A 458 -14.03 -2.41 -12.89
C LEU A 458 -13.38 -2.60 -11.52
N VAL A 459 -12.53 -3.63 -11.37
CA VAL A 459 -11.78 -3.86 -10.13
C VAL A 459 -10.87 -2.67 -9.83
N PHE A 460 -10.19 -2.13 -10.84
CA PHE A 460 -9.38 -0.91 -10.69
C PHE A 460 -10.21 0.30 -10.27
N VAL A 461 -11.37 0.55 -10.89
CA VAL A 461 -12.22 1.70 -10.57
C VAL A 461 -12.84 1.53 -9.18
N ALA A 462 -13.32 0.33 -8.85
CA ALA A 462 -13.81 -0.02 -7.52
C ALA A 462 -12.72 0.16 -6.46
N ALA A 463 -11.53 -0.38 -6.74
CA ALA A 463 -10.37 -0.16 -5.90
C ALA A 463 -10.14 1.35 -5.78
N SER A 464 -10.00 2.10 -6.86
CA SER A 464 -9.74 3.54 -6.82
C SER A 464 -10.77 4.32 -6.00
N GLN A 465 -12.05 3.94 -6.07
CA GLN A 465 -13.13 4.56 -5.29
C GLN A 465 -13.06 4.30 -3.78
N LEU A 466 -12.33 3.28 -3.33
CA LEU A 466 -12.06 3.05 -1.91
C LEU A 466 -11.00 4.01 -1.35
N ARG A 467 -10.45 4.89 -2.20
CA ARG A 467 -9.71 6.11 -1.87
C ARG A 467 -10.35 7.31 -2.60
N GLU A 468 -9.57 8.34 -2.91
CA GLU A 468 -10.02 9.59 -3.54
C GLU A 468 -10.74 9.36 -4.88
N GLN A 469 -11.82 10.11 -5.13
CA GLN A 469 -12.43 10.19 -6.46
C GLN A 469 -11.45 10.82 -7.43
N ILE A 470 -11.08 10.07 -8.48
CA ILE A 470 -10.09 10.51 -9.46
C ILE A 470 -10.77 11.38 -10.51
N PRO A 471 -10.33 12.63 -10.74
CA PRO A 471 -10.75 13.35 -11.93
C PRO A 471 -10.30 12.60 -13.18
N PHE A 472 -11.19 12.41 -14.15
CA PHE A 472 -10.85 11.69 -15.38
C PHE A 472 -9.60 12.23 -16.09
N SER A 473 -9.34 13.54 -15.99
CA SER A 473 -8.15 14.21 -16.54
C SER A 473 -6.84 13.86 -15.85
N HIS A 474 -6.85 13.33 -14.63
CA HIS A 474 -5.65 12.93 -13.89
C HIS A 474 -5.22 11.49 -14.19
N LEU A 475 -6.06 10.73 -14.89
CA LEU A 475 -5.73 9.39 -15.37
C LEU A 475 -4.78 9.48 -16.57
N SER A 476 -3.89 8.50 -16.73
CA SER A 476 -3.07 8.39 -17.94
C SER A 476 -3.94 8.29 -19.20
N GLU A 477 -3.42 8.73 -20.35
CA GLU A 477 -4.17 8.66 -21.62
C GLU A 477 -4.65 7.24 -21.94
N ARG A 478 -3.84 6.23 -21.60
CA ARG A 478 -4.20 4.81 -21.78
C ARG A 478 -5.45 4.46 -20.98
N LEU A 479 -5.48 4.78 -19.68
CA LEU A 479 -6.65 4.53 -18.83
C LEU A 479 -7.88 5.31 -19.28
N GLN A 480 -7.70 6.58 -19.70
CA GLN A 480 -8.78 7.39 -20.24
C GLN A 480 -9.43 6.73 -21.46
N ARG A 481 -8.62 6.21 -22.40
CA ARG A 481 -9.10 5.53 -23.61
C ARG A 481 -9.76 4.21 -23.29
N ASP A 482 -9.20 3.45 -22.36
CA ASP A 482 -9.77 2.20 -21.88
C ASP A 482 -11.17 2.44 -21.31
N LEU A 483 -11.30 3.35 -20.34
CA LEU A 483 -12.57 3.65 -19.69
C LEU A 483 -13.64 4.13 -20.69
N ARG A 484 -13.26 4.96 -21.68
CA ARG A 484 -14.18 5.36 -22.76
C ARG A 484 -14.59 4.19 -23.64
N SER A 485 -13.65 3.30 -23.98
CA SER A 485 -13.91 2.15 -24.87
C SER A 485 -14.83 1.09 -24.24
N PHE A 486 -14.72 0.86 -22.93
CA PHE A 486 -15.44 -0.21 -22.24
C PHE A 486 -16.74 0.24 -21.56
N PHE A 487 -16.82 1.51 -21.14
CA PHE A 487 -17.97 2.04 -20.38
C PHE A 487 -18.64 3.25 -21.05
N GLY A 488 -18.09 3.72 -22.18
CA GLY A 488 -18.53 4.93 -22.89
C GLY A 488 -18.01 6.22 -22.23
N ASN A 489 -18.24 6.35 -20.93
CA ASN A 489 -17.74 7.46 -20.11
C ASN A 489 -17.31 6.98 -18.72
N TYR A 490 -16.59 7.85 -18.00
CA TYR A 490 -16.04 7.49 -16.69
C TYR A 490 -17.11 7.36 -15.60
N THR A 491 -18.18 8.15 -15.67
CA THR A 491 -19.30 8.08 -14.72
C THR A 491 -19.97 6.70 -14.73
N ASN A 492 -20.23 6.15 -15.92
CA ASN A 492 -20.77 4.79 -16.07
C ASN A 492 -19.86 3.73 -15.46
N ALA A 493 -18.54 3.86 -15.64
CA ALA A 493 -17.56 2.96 -15.02
C ALA A 493 -17.61 3.08 -13.49
N GLN A 494 -17.77 4.31 -12.97
CA GLN A 494 -17.87 4.55 -11.55
C GLN A 494 -19.15 3.98 -10.94
N ASP A 495 -20.28 4.10 -11.61
CA ASP A 495 -21.56 3.58 -11.13
C ASP A 495 -21.56 2.05 -11.10
N GLN A 496 -21.11 1.39 -12.17
CA GLN A 496 -20.96 -0.08 -12.19
C GLN A 496 -19.96 -0.58 -11.13
N ALA A 497 -18.84 0.13 -10.94
CA ALA A 497 -17.89 -0.22 -9.89
C ALA A 497 -18.49 -0.05 -8.48
N ARG A 498 -19.37 0.93 -8.27
CA ARG A 498 -20.06 1.14 -6.99
C ARG A 498 -21.04 0.03 -6.70
N GLU A 499 -21.84 -0.37 -7.69
CA GLU A 499 -22.73 -1.53 -7.57
C GLU A 499 -21.94 -2.80 -7.23
N LEU A 500 -20.82 -3.03 -7.92
CA LEU A 500 -19.94 -4.17 -7.66
C LEU A 500 -19.34 -4.15 -6.24
N MET A 501 -18.98 -2.97 -5.71
CA MET A 501 -18.50 -2.84 -4.33
C MET A 501 -19.60 -3.13 -3.30
N PHE A 502 -20.84 -2.68 -3.54
CA PHE A 502 -21.96 -3.01 -2.66
C PHE A 502 -22.24 -4.50 -2.66
N ALA A 503 -22.25 -5.13 -3.84
CA ALA A 503 -22.39 -6.58 -3.96
C ALA A 503 -21.26 -7.32 -3.22
N ALA A 504 -20.00 -6.86 -3.33
CA ALA A 504 -18.90 -7.46 -2.58
C ALA A 504 -19.07 -7.34 -1.05
N GLY A 505 -19.84 -6.37 -0.56
CA GLY A 505 -20.17 -6.23 0.85
C GLY A 505 -21.31 -7.13 1.35
N ASP A 506 -22.03 -7.78 0.43
CA ASP A 506 -23.21 -8.60 0.69
C ASP A 506 -22.83 -10.11 0.78
N PRO A 507 -23.03 -10.78 1.93
CA PRO A 507 -22.75 -12.20 2.07
C PRO A 507 -23.47 -13.09 1.03
N ASP A 508 -24.70 -12.75 0.65
CA ASP A 508 -25.51 -13.58 -0.26
C ASP A 508 -24.93 -13.54 -1.69
N GLU A 509 -24.48 -12.36 -2.13
CA GLU A 509 -23.80 -12.17 -3.41
C GLU A 509 -22.43 -12.86 -3.44
N LEU A 510 -21.68 -12.83 -2.33
CA LEU A 510 -20.41 -13.55 -2.20
C LEU A 510 -20.62 -15.07 -2.28
N GLU A 511 -21.65 -15.60 -1.61
CA GLU A 511 -22.01 -17.01 -1.73
C GLU A 511 -22.38 -17.40 -3.15
N LEU A 512 -23.22 -16.60 -3.82
CA LEU A 512 -23.62 -16.85 -5.19
C LEU A 512 -22.40 -16.88 -6.13
N ALA A 513 -21.50 -15.90 -5.99
CA ALA A 513 -20.27 -15.84 -6.77
C ALA A 513 -19.40 -17.09 -6.55
N VAL A 514 -19.24 -17.53 -5.30
CA VAL A 514 -18.45 -18.72 -4.96
C VAL A 514 -19.08 -20.01 -5.52
N ARG A 515 -20.42 -20.13 -5.52
CA ARG A 515 -21.13 -21.31 -6.05
C ARG A 515 -20.92 -21.51 -7.56
N THR A 516 -20.58 -20.46 -8.30
CA THR A 516 -20.29 -20.56 -9.74
C THR A 516 -18.89 -21.08 -10.06
N LEU A 517 -18.02 -21.21 -9.05
CA LEU A 517 -16.63 -21.64 -9.22
C LEU A 517 -16.50 -23.15 -9.17
N ASP A 518 -15.67 -23.69 -10.06
CA ASP A 518 -15.26 -25.10 -10.08
C ASP A 518 -13.92 -25.34 -9.35
N PHE A 519 -13.37 -24.30 -8.73
CA PHE A 519 -12.11 -24.32 -8.00
C PHE A 519 -12.21 -23.65 -6.62
N GLY A 520 -11.21 -23.94 -5.78
CA GLY A 520 -11.18 -23.49 -4.39
C GLY A 520 -11.96 -24.42 -3.46
N TRP A 521 -11.93 -24.09 -2.17
CA TRP A 521 -12.57 -24.91 -1.14
C TRP A 521 -13.50 -24.08 -0.27
N VAL A 522 -14.74 -24.53 -0.18
CA VAL A 522 -15.75 -23.99 0.72
C VAL A 522 -15.81 -24.86 1.97
N ASP A 523 -15.58 -24.25 3.12
CA ASP A 523 -15.90 -24.82 4.42
C ASP A 523 -17.34 -24.41 4.77
N GLU A 524 -18.29 -25.32 4.60
CA GLU A 524 -19.72 -25.05 4.89
C GLU A 524 -19.98 -24.86 6.38
N ASN A 525 -19.16 -25.45 7.25
CA ASN A 525 -19.35 -25.33 8.70
C ASN A 525 -18.94 -23.94 9.19
N GLU A 526 -17.86 -23.40 8.63
CA GLU A 526 -17.35 -22.09 9.03
C GLU A 526 -17.80 -20.94 8.10
N GLY A 527 -18.36 -21.26 6.93
CA GLY A 527 -18.74 -20.28 5.91
C GLY A 527 -17.53 -19.57 5.30
N HIS A 528 -16.47 -20.33 5.00
CA HIS A 528 -15.20 -19.81 4.49
C HIS A 528 -14.89 -20.33 3.08
N PHE A 529 -14.45 -19.46 2.18
CA PHE A 529 -13.93 -19.85 0.87
C PHE A 529 -12.42 -19.62 0.80
N THR A 530 -11.65 -20.64 0.41
CA THR A 530 -10.17 -20.59 0.40
C THR A 530 -9.60 -21.01 -0.94
N ILE A 531 -8.63 -20.24 -1.45
CA ILE A 531 -7.93 -20.51 -2.71
C ILE A 531 -6.42 -20.32 -2.59
N HIS A 532 -5.67 -20.97 -3.47
CA HIS A 532 -4.26 -20.68 -3.70
C HIS A 532 -4.07 -19.42 -4.55
N ARG A 533 -2.96 -18.69 -4.35
CA ARG A 533 -2.61 -17.46 -5.10
C ARG A 533 -2.70 -17.60 -6.61
N SER A 534 -2.41 -18.77 -7.18
CA SER A 534 -2.48 -19.01 -8.62
C SER A 534 -3.89 -18.87 -9.20
N LEU A 535 -4.93 -18.87 -8.36
CA LEU A 535 -6.33 -18.76 -8.77
C LEU A 535 -6.90 -17.35 -8.57
N LEU A 536 -6.14 -16.41 -7.98
CA LEU A 536 -6.60 -15.03 -7.73
C LEU A 536 -7.09 -14.35 -9.01
N ASP A 537 -6.38 -14.60 -10.11
CA ASP A 537 -6.69 -14.01 -11.41
C ASP A 537 -7.87 -14.68 -12.11
N GLU A 538 -8.32 -15.86 -11.68
CA GLU A 538 -9.49 -16.53 -12.28
C GLU A 538 -10.79 -16.19 -11.52
N LEU A 539 -10.70 -15.45 -10.42
CA LEU A 539 -11.86 -15.04 -9.64
C LEU A 539 -12.77 -14.04 -10.39
N PRO A 540 -14.10 -14.14 -10.21
CA PRO A 540 -15.06 -13.12 -10.60
C PRO A 540 -14.72 -11.75 -10.01
N ALA A 541 -15.11 -10.68 -10.72
CA ALA A 541 -14.78 -9.31 -10.35
C ALA A 541 -15.20 -8.96 -8.90
N ILE A 542 -16.35 -9.47 -8.43
CA ILE A 542 -16.86 -9.25 -7.06
C ILE A 542 -15.90 -9.77 -5.99
N LEU A 543 -15.38 -11.00 -6.13
CA LEU A 543 -14.44 -11.59 -5.18
C LEU A 543 -13.07 -10.90 -5.25
N ARG A 544 -12.65 -10.46 -6.44
CA ARG A 544 -11.42 -9.68 -6.62
C ARG A 544 -11.52 -8.32 -5.94
N VAL A 545 -12.64 -7.61 -6.08
CA VAL A 545 -12.91 -6.36 -5.34
C VAL A 545 -12.85 -6.61 -3.84
N TYR A 546 -13.47 -7.69 -3.34
CA TYR A 546 -13.42 -8.04 -1.93
C TYR A 546 -11.99 -8.24 -1.42
N ILE A 547 -11.17 -9.01 -2.15
CA ILE A 547 -9.76 -9.24 -1.81
C ILE A 547 -8.97 -7.93 -1.87
N GLU A 548 -9.17 -7.10 -2.88
CA GLU A 548 -8.52 -5.78 -3.01
C GLU A 548 -8.88 -4.84 -1.84
N CYS A 549 -10.09 -4.93 -1.27
CA CYS A 549 -10.43 -4.22 -0.04
C CYS A 549 -9.50 -4.60 1.13
N GLY A 550 -9.13 -5.88 1.24
CA GLY A 550 -8.22 -6.36 2.30
C GLY A 550 -6.75 -6.11 2.00
N ALA A 551 -6.36 -6.31 0.73
CA ALA A 551 -5.03 -6.00 0.20
C ALA A 551 -4.58 -4.58 0.59
N ARG A 552 -5.51 -3.63 0.56
CA ARG A 552 -5.23 -2.24 0.94
C ARG A 552 -4.66 -2.03 2.33
N LEU A 553 -4.98 -2.89 3.29
CA LEU A 553 -4.57 -2.69 4.68
C LEU A 553 -3.24 -3.37 4.98
N TYR A 554 -2.79 -4.32 4.13
CA TYR A 554 -1.62 -5.13 4.41
C TYR A 554 -0.58 -5.21 3.28
N GLY A 555 -0.98 -5.16 2.00
CA GLY A 555 -0.07 -5.29 0.84
C GLY A 555 -0.62 -6.13 -0.32
N ASP A 556 0.26 -6.89 -0.98
CA ASP A 556 -0.07 -7.72 -2.15
C ASP A 556 -0.67 -9.11 -1.78
N PRO A 557 -1.92 -9.42 -2.16
CA PRO A 557 -2.56 -10.73 -2.04
C PRO A 557 -1.74 -11.88 -2.63
N ARG A 558 -0.99 -11.62 -3.70
CA ARG A 558 -0.23 -12.64 -4.43
C ARG A 558 0.98 -13.17 -3.66
N ALA A 559 1.42 -12.44 -2.62
CA ALA A 559 2.50 -12.88 -1.76
C ALA A 559 2.08 -14.03 -0.83
N ALA A 560 0.79 -14.12 -0.47
CA ALA A 560 0.27 -15.18 0.38
C ALA A 560 0.05 -16.46 -0.42
N ASP A 561 0.34 -17.62 0.15
CA ASP A 561 0.09 -18.89 -0.54
C ASP A 561 -1.42 -19.14 -0.65
N LEU A 562 -2.15 -18.95 0.45
CA LEU A 562 -3.61 -19.08 0.48
C LEU A 562 -4.30 -17.78 0.89
N THR A 563 -5.42 -17.50 0.23
CA THR A 563 -6.36 -16.45 0.58
C THR A 563 -7.67 -17.07 1.03
N LYS A 564 -8.13 -16.74 2.24
CA LYS A 564 -9.39 -17.18 2.84
C LYS A 564 -10.35 -16.00 2.98
N ILE A 565 -11.50 -16.09 2.32
CA ILE A 565 -12.64 -15.17 2.39
C ILE A 565 -13.63 -15.68 3.44
N HIS A 566 -13.91 -14.86 4.46
CA HIS A 566 -14.92 -15.18 5.46
C HIS A 566 -16.26 -14.57 5.04
N LEU A 567 -17.14 -15.38 4.42
CA LEU A 567 -18.31 -14.93 3.66
C LEU A 567 -19.27 -14.05 4.51
N HIS A 568 -19.43 -14.37 5.79
CA HIS A 568 -20.41 -13.70 6.65
C HIS A 568 -19.83 -12.61 7.58
N SER A 569 -18.52 -12.65 7.85
CA SER A 569 -17.92 -11.84 8.92
C SER A 569 -17.20 -10.58 8.46
N GLY A 570 -17.09 -10.36 7.14
CA GLY A 570 -16.37 -9.20 6.59
C GLY A 570 -14.86 -9.29 6.82
N LYS A 571 -14.29 -10.49 6.79
CA LYS A 571 -12.88 -10.73 7.13
C LYS A 571 -12.17 -11.45 5.99
N LEU A 572 -10.87 -11.18 5.90
CA LEU A 572 -9.94 -11.87 5.02
C LEU A 572 -8.80 -12.44 5.84
N THR A 573 -8.35 -13.64 5.50
CA THR A 573 -7.13 -14.21 6.08
C THR A 573 -6.17 -14.59 4.96
N PHE A 574 -4.95 -14.10 5.05
CA PHE A 574 -3.83 -14.47 4.17
C PHE A 574 -2.89 -15.37 4.96
N THR A 575 -2.56 -16.55 4.43
CA THR A 575 -1.63 -17.48 5.09
C THR A 575 -0.43 -17.79 4.19
N TYR A 576 0.73 -17.88 4.85
CA TYR A 576 2.02 -18.15 4.25
C TYR A 576 2.56 -19.43 4.86
N TYR A 577 3.14 -20.27 4.03
CA TYR A 577 3.71 -21.53 4.41
C TYR A 577 5.16 -21.64 3.97
N GLU A 578 5.93 -22.40 4.73
CA GLU A 578 7.29 -22.75 4.37
C GLU A 578 7.26 -23.73 3.19
N ASP A 579 7.81 -23.30 2.05
CA ASP A 579 7.96 -24.09 0.83
C ASP A 579 6.66 -24.81 0.39
N PHE A 580 5.60 -24.00 0.22
CA PHE A 580 4.26 -24.48 -0.14
C PHE A 580 4.25 -25.39 -1.36
N GLU A 581 5.06 -25.10 -2.37
CA GLU A 581 5.05 -25.81 -3.65
C GLU A 581 5.68 -27.20 -3.55
N ASN A 582 6.81 -27.32 -2.87
CA ASN A 582 7.64 -28.54 -2.94
C ASN A 582 7.41 -29.51 -1.77
N THR A 583 6.80 -29.07 -0.67
CA THR A 583 6.57 -29.92 0.51
C THR A 583 5.19 -30.58 0.52
N GLY A 584 5.09 -31.80 1.02
CA GLY A 584 3.80 -32.50 1.20
C GLY A 584 2.94 -31.89 2.31
N PHE A 585 3.60 -31.38 3.35
CA PHE A 585 2.99 -30.79 4.55
C PHE A 585 3.64 -29.43 4.86
N PRO A 586 3.31 -28.37 4.10
CA PRO A 586 3.86 -27.05 4.34
C PRO A 586 3.56 -26.56 5.77
N GLU A 587 4.54 -25.96 6.43
CA GLU A 587 4.38 -25.45 7.79
C GLU A 587 3.92 -23.99 7.75
N LEU A 588 2.87 -23.63 8.49
CA LEU A 588 2.36 -22.26 8.55
C LEU A 588 3.40 -21.36 9.22
N THR A 589 3.82 -20.30 8.53
CA THR A 589 4.83 -19.34 9.03
C THR A 589 4.19 -18.02 9.46
N LEU A 590 3.20 -17.56 8.70
CA LEU A 590 2.55 -16.27 8.91
C LEU A 590 1.07 -16.35 8.59
N ARG A 591 0.26 -15.73 9.44
CA ARG A 591 -1.17 -15.54 9.20
C ARG A 591 -1.52 -14.08 9.42
N ILE A 592 -2.08 -13.44 8.39
CA ILE A 592 -2.54 -12.05 8.44
C ILE A 592 -4.06 -12.08 8.37
N LYS A 593 -4.74 -11.56 9.39
CA LYS A 593 -6.20 -11.46 9.45
C LYS A 593 -6.63 -10.01 9.35
N VAL A 594 -7.32 -9.68 8.27
CA VAL A 594 -7.85 -8.36 7.98
C VAL A 594 -9.33 -8.33 8.32
N ASP A 595 -9.72 -7.41 9.21
CA ASP A 595 -11.12 -7.10 9.50
C ASP A 595 -11.52 -5.86 8.69
N LEU A 596 -12.29 -6.07 7.62
CA LEU A 596 -12.67 -5.00 6.70
C LEU A 596 -13.63 -3.99 7.35
N ARG A 597 -14.44 -4.42 8.31
CA ARG A 597 -15.40 -3.55 9.01
C ARG A 597 -14.67 -2.62 9.99
N LYS A 598 -13.63 -3.14 10.66
CA LYS A 598 -12.82 -2.37 11.62
C LYS A 598 -11.60 -1.69 10.99
N LEU A 599 -11.32 -1.97 9.71
CA LEU A 599 -10.10 -1.54 9.01
C LEU A 599 -8.84 -1.91 9.80
N PHE A 600 -8.83 -3.10 10.39
CA PHE A 600 -7.79 -3.52 11.33
C PHE A 600 -7.10 -4.80 10.84
N VAL A 601 -5.78 -4.87 11.02
CA VAL A 601 -4.95 -6.00 10.59
C VAL A 601 -4.31 -6.64 11.82
N ASN A 602 -4.58 -7.92 12.02
CA ASN A 602 -3.86 -8.74 12.98
C ASN A 602 -2.82 -9.58 12.26
N VAL A 603 -1.60 -9.59 12.78
CA VAL A 603 -0.50 -10.39 12.25
C VAL A 603 -0.14 -11.45 13.30
N PHE A 604 -0.14 -12.72 12.89
CA PHE A 604 0.20 -13.86 13.74
C PHE A 604 1.39 -14.58 13.12
N GLU A 605 2.54 -14.50 13.77
CA GLU A 605 3.71 -15.26 13.39
C GLU A 605 3.71 -16.62 14.07
N HIS A 606 4.17 -17.63 13.34
CA HIS A 606 4.25 -19.01 13.80
C HIS A 606 5.73 -19.44 13.81
N PRO A 607 6.43 -19.24 14.94
CA PRO A 607 7.86 -19.55 15.04
C PRO A 607 8.11 -21.04 14.78
N SER A 608 9.34 -21.36 14.37
CA SER A 608 9.72 -22.75 14.09
C SER A 608 9.68 -23.56 15.38
N GLY A 609 9.06 -24.74 15.33
CA GLY A 609 8.92 -25.59 16.50
C GLY A 609 7.89 -26.70 16.31
N PRO A 610 7.72 -27.57 17.32
CA PRO A 610 6.74 -28.66 17.29
C PRO A 610 5.30 -28.15 17.21
N ASP A 611 5.00 -26.98 17.77
CA ASP A 611 3.63 -26.43 17.81
C ASP A 611 3.19 -25.81 16.48
N ARG A 612 4.08 -25.73 15.48
CA ARG A 612 3.76 -25.11 14.20
C ARG A 612 2.74 -25.94 13.43
N GLN A 613 1.69 -25.27 12.93
CA GLN A 613 0.59 -25.93 12.22
C GLN A 613 1.02 -26.40 10.82
N LEU A 614 0.69 -27.63 10.46
CA LEU A 614 0.91 -28.19 9.13
C LEU A 614 -0.35 -28.07 8.24
N LEU A 615 -0.15 -27.83 6.93
CA LEU A 615 -1.24 -27.85 5.96
C LEU A 615 -1.45 -29.25 5.36
N PHE A 616 -2.71 -29.70 5.36
CA PHE A 616 -3.13 -30.97 4.77
C PHE A 616 -4.06 -30.77 3.58
N PHE A 617 -4.12 -31.79 2.70
CA PHE A 617 -5.04 -31.86 1.57
C PHE A 617 -4.97 -30.64 0.64
N LYS A 618 -3.77 -30.29 0.18
CA LYS A 618 -3.53 -29.10 -0.67
C LYS A 618 -4.35 -29.08 -1.96
N LYS A 619 -4.79 -30.25 -2.45
CA LYS A 619 -5.65 -30.39 -3.63
C LYS A 619 -6.86 -29.47 -3.57
N ARG A 620 -7.41 -29.26 -2.35
CA ARG A 620 -8.56 -28.37 -2.06
C ARG A 620 -8.39 -26.96 -2.61
N PHE A 621 -7.15 -26.45 -2.64
CA PHE A 621 -6.91 -25.02 -2.88
C PHE A 621 -6.34 -24.71 -4.27
N ILE A 622 -5.94 -25.72 -5.04
CA ILE A 622 -5.18 -25.55 -6.29
C ILE A 622 -6.01 -25.90 -7.54
N SER A 623 -5.63 -25.30 -8.68
CA SER A 623 -6.25 -25.55 -9.99
C SER A 623 -6.16 -27.01 -10.44
N SER A 624 -7.09 -27.45 -11.29
CA SER A 624 -7.05 -28.72 -12.02
C SER A 624 -5.76 -28.88 -12.84
N ASP A 625 -5.24 -27.78 -13.39
CA ASP A 625 -4.05 -27.76 -14.24
C ASP A 625 -2.73 -27.59 -13.47
N HIS A 626 -2.77 -27.64 -12.13
CA HIS A 626 -1.58 -27.39 -11.30
C HIS A 626 -0.46 -28.43 -11.56
N PRO A 627 0.80 -28.04 -11.85
CA PRO A 627 1.87 -28.97 -12.24
C PRO A 627 2.12 -30.09 -11.21
N GLY A 628 2.01 -29.77 -9.92
CA GLY A 628 2.18 -30.72 -8.81
C GLY A 628 0.94 -31.55 -8.44
N ARG A 629 -0.21 -31.36 -9.11
CA ARG A 629 -1.51 -31.90 -8.65
C ARG A 629 -1.50 -33.41 -8.45
N ARG A 630 -0.91 -34.16 -9.38
CA ARG A 630 -0.85 -35.63 -9.30
C ARG A 630 -0.13 -36.12 -8.04
N LYS A 631 0.99 -35.49 -7.67
CA LYS A 631 1.74 -35.84 -6.45
C LYS A 631 0.91 -35.55 -5.20
N ILE A 632 0.23 -34.40 -5.19
CA ILE A 632 -0.64 -33.96 -4.09
C ILE A 632 -1.84 -34.90 -3.92
N GLU A 633 -2.42 -35.40 -5.02
CA GLU A 633 -3.50 -36.39 -5.00
C GLU A 633 -3.04 -37.69 -4.35
N ILE A 634 -1.91 -38.24 -4.80
CA ILE A 634 -1.35 -39.49 -4.26
C ILE A 634 -1.11 -39.37 -2.75
N LEU A 635 -0.61 -38.22 -2.29
CA LEU A 635 -0.44 -37.96 -0.86
C LEU A 635 -1.79 -37.90 -0.12
N SER A 636 -2.79 -37.24 -0.71
CA SER A 636 -4.14 -37.14 -0.14
C SER A 636 -4.80 -38.53 -0.01
N ASP A 637 -4.67 -39.38 -1.02
CA ASP A 637 -5.21 -40.75 -0.99
C ASP A 637 -4.51 -41.63 0.04
N ARG A 638 -3.18 -41.48 0.20
CA ARG A 638 -2.43 -42.14 1.27
C ARG A 638 -2.92 -41.74 2.66
N LEU A 639 -3.17 -40.44 2.87
CA LEU A 639 -3.71 -39.93 4.14
C LEU A 639 -5.09 -40.53 4.44
N ARG A 640 -5.99 -40.56 3.45
CA ARG A 640 -7.33 -41.17 3.59
C ARG A 640 -7.25 -42.65 3.90
N ALA A 641 -6.36 -43.38 3.25
CA ALA A 641 -6.13 -44.81 3.53
C ALA A 641 -5.64 -45.07 4.96
N MET A 642 -5.04 -44.06 5.61
CA MET A 642 -4.59 -44.10 7.01
C MET A 642 -5.65 -43.58 7.99
N GLY A 643 -6.87 -43.30 7.52
CA GLY A 643 -7.96 -42.76 8.33
C GLY A 643 -7.82 -41.27 8.64
N ILE A 644 -6.89 -40.55 8.01
CA ILE A 644 -6.77 -39.09 8.09
C ILE A 644 -7.65 -38.51 6.98
N THR A 645 -8.64 -37.69 7.34
CA THR A 645 -9.63 -37.13 6.41
C THR A 645 -9.75 -35.62 6.64
N GLU A 646 -10.28 -34.92 5.65
CA GLU A 646 -10.49 -33.47 5.72
C GLU A 646 -11.31 -33.06 6.95
N SER A 647 -12.30 -33.87 7.33
CA SER A 647 -13.17 -33.66 8.49
C SER A 647 -12.47 -33.81 9.85
N ASN A 648 -11.40 -34.61 9.94
CA ASN A 648 -10.74 -34.88 11.22
C ASN A 648 -9.48 -34.04 11.47
N VAL A 649 -8.83 -33.54 10.41
CA VAL A 649 -7.68 -32.63 10.55
C VAL A 649 -8.09 -31.16 10.62
N GLY A 650 -9.32 -30.82 10.19
CA GLY A 650 -9.78 -29.43 10.11
C GLY A 650 -8.81 -28.54 9.34
N HIS A 651 -8.32 -27.47 10.00
CA HIS A 651 -7.32 -26.55 9.44
C HIS A 651 -5.87 -27.06 9.52
N GLY A 652 -5.65 -28.24 10.09
CA GLY A 652 -4.34 -28.86 10.29
C GLY A 652 -3.96 -28.99 11.77
N ILE A 653 -3.12 -29.98 12.08
CA ILE A 653 -2.57 -30.24 13.42
C ILE A 653 -1.15 -29.68 13.56
N SER A 654 -0.62 -29.66 14.78
CA SER A 654 0.76 -29.27 15.02
C SER A 654 1.74 -30.29 14.43
N LYS A 655 2.95 -29.84 14.10
CA LYS A 655 4.03 -30.68 13.61
C LYS A 655 4.39 -31.79 14.61
N GLY A 656 4.47 -31.45 15.90
CA GLY A 656 4.76 -32.40 16.97
C GLY A 656 3.68 -33.47 17.10
N ASP A 657 2.41 -33.08 17.05
CA ASP A 657 1.29 -34.04 17.08
C ASP A 657 1.30 -34.96 15.86
N PHE A 658 1.64 -34.42 14.69
CA PHE A 658 1.76 -35.20 13.46
C PHE A 658 2.92 -36.19 13.51
N GLU A 659 4.10 -35.76 13.94
CA GLU A 659 5.27 -36.62 14.10
C GLU A 659 4.99 -37.73 15.13
N ALA A 660 4.33 -37.40 16.25
CA ALA A 660 3.90 -38.38 17.24
C ALA A 660 2.83 -39.35 16.70
N ALA A 661 1.91 -38.87 15.86
CA ALA A 661 0.90 -39.72 15.22
C ALA A 661 1.53 -40.70 14.21
N ILE A 662 2.44 -40.23 13.35
CA ILE A 662 3.19 -41.07 12.41
C ILE A 662 4.00 -42.14 13.17
N ALA A 663 4.70 -41.75 14.23
CA ALA A 663 5.50 -42.66 15.04
C ALA A 663 4.63 -43.76 15.68
N ARG A 664 3.47 -43.40 16.26
CA ARG A 664 2.52 -44.36 16.85
C ARG A 664 1.95 -45.33 15.82
N ALA A 665 1.74 -44.89 14.58
CA ALA A 665 1.22 -45.70 13.50
C ALA A 665 2.28 -46.61 12.83
N GLY A 666 3.55 -46.55 13.27
CA GLY A 666 4.63 -47.34 12.66
C GLY A 666 4.95 -46.94 11.22
N LEU A 667 4.56 -45.74 10.82
CA LEU A 667 4.68 -45.24 9.46
C LEU A 667 6.08 -44.65 9.25
N THR A 668 6.76 -45.01 8.16
CA THR A 668 8.09 -44.47 7.86
C THR A 668 7.99 -43.06 7.26
N ARG A 669 9.09 -42.28 7.35
CA ARG A 669 9.27 -41.00 6.62
C ARG A 669 9.06 -41.12 5.09
N ALA A 670 8.84 -42.31 4.53
CA ALA A 670 8.46 -42.47 3.12
C ALA A 670 7.10 -41.82 2.77
N LEU A 671 6.26 -41.49 3.77
CA LEU A 671 5.08 -40.63 3.60
C LEU A 671 5.42 -39.15 3.33
N THR A 672 6.63 -38.72 3.72
CA THR A 672 7.09 -37.33 3.64
C THR A 672 7.98 -37.03 2.43
N LYS A 673 8.29 -38.04 1.59
CA LYS A 673 9.08 -37.89 0.35
C LYS A 673 8.22 -37.80 -0.90
#